data_AF-A0A936H9U7-F1
#
_entry.id   AF-A0A936H9U7-F1
#
_cell.length_a   1.000
_cell.length_b   1.000
_cell.length_c   1.000
_cell.angle_alpha   90.00
_cell.angle_beta   90.00
_cell.angle_gamma   90.00
#
_symmetry.space_group_name_H-M   'P 1'
#
loop_
_entity.id
_entity.type
_entity.pdbx_description
1 polymer ?
#
loop_
_entity_poly.entity_id
_entity_poly.type
_entity_poly.pdbx_seq_one_letter_code
_entity_poly.pdbx_strand_id
1 'polypeptide(L)'
;MRRCSVVALGLTLLASGLSAVAAESEPQAVAPEAAVELFAPAPATGPQAARAGRARVGREAVRLNRAIADLPLQAKARFSLPRGVSYELVYDNRQDHPSGNVTWSAYLKDYGDDYRAVITFGEHGASGRVLTPDGEFLIESDAAGEWLIDTQASGLTPVEPGENDALIPLPEHLKKRIPRNKPGAGVEGGRDAQAVPMAADTTSATIDVMILYTPGLASRLGSGLSARLDQLVALSNQAYRDSGVYINLRLVHKEQVNYSDTTTNDAALNALTNGSDPALAGVANLRTSKGADLVSLIRPFNNTTSGGSCGVAWVGGYGGQPISGYANYGYSVIGDGRDVNGSGYYCLDLSFVHELGHNMGSLHDRANSGSGIGAYPYSYGYGVSGTFGTVMSYINPRIGKFSNPAITCAGGIACGISETAANSANNTLSLNNTRAAVAAFRSAQVVTPPAPTTYALTVSKSGNGTVSSSPAGINCGSDCSENYASGTNVTLNAVPAAGSTFAGWSGACTGTAACAVTMNAAKNVTATFKAQTTSAKYTLTVTKAGSGAGTVVSNPAGVNCGSACSYGFASGTNVTLTATPASGSTFAGWSGACTGTGTCTVPMSAAKSVKATFNKTQASNTYTFKVVLSGSGTVTSSPAGINCGAVCSAVFPMGTTVTLKAVPATGYTFGGSNTNCVNNVCTANINFKKR
;
A
#
# COMPACT_ATOMS: atom_id res chain seq x y z
N MET A 1 -56.83 36.55 -5.37
CA MET A 1 -56.73 37.69 -6.29
C MET A 1 -55.26 37.96 -6.60
N ARG A 2 -54.96 38.11 -7.90
CA ARG A 2 -53.80 38.76 -8.57
C ARG A 2 -52.36 38.56 -8.04
N ARG A 3 -51.53 38.04 -8.95
CA ARG A 3 -50.06 38.12 -9.04
C ARG A 3 -49.59 39.52 -9.44
N CYS A 4 -48.36 39.89 -9.01
CA CYS A 4 -47.30 40.62 -9.77
C CYS A 4 -46.04 40.62 -8.88
N SER A 5 -44.98 39.87 -9.21
CA SER A 5 -43.84 40.20 -10.10
C SER A 5 -42.92 41.31 -9.55
N VAL A 6 -41.78 40.90 -8.99
CA VAL A 6 -40.60 41.75 -8.78
C VAL A 6 -39.56 41.39 -9.83
N VAL A 7 -39.10 42.42 -10.54
CA VAL A 7 -37.99 42.41 -11.51
C VAL A 7 -36.70 42.63 -10.73
N ALA A 8 -35.65 41.84 -11.03
CA ALA A 8 -34.29 42.16 -10.64
C ALA A 8 -33.36 42.08 -11.86
N LEU A 9 -32.62 43.17 -12.05
CA LEU A 9 -31.57 43.41 -13.04
C LEU A 9 -30.40 42.43 -12.85
N GLY A 10 -29.88 41.87 -13.95
CA GLY A 10 -28.63 41.11 -13.97
C GLY A 10 -27.74 41.56 -15.11
N LEU A 11 -26.63 42.21 -14.76
CA LEU A 11 -25.55 42.67 -15.63
C LEU A 11 -24.65 41.47 -15.98
N THR A 12 -24.49 41.13 -17.25
CA THR A 12 -23.62 40.03 -17.71
C THR A 12 -22.19 40.52 -17.97
N LEU A 13 -21.23 39.99 -17.20
CA LEU A 13 -19.80 40.02 -17.53
C LEU A 13 -19.42 38.71 -18.23
N LEU A 14 -18.77 38.81 -19.38
CA LEU A 14 -18.25 37.71 -20.19
C LEU A 14 -17.07 37.02 -19.48
N ALA A 15 -17.18 35.71 -19.26
CA ALA A 15 -16.03 34.83 -19.04
C ALA A 15 -15.95 33.82 -20.19
N SER A 16 -14.79 33.81 -20.83
CA SER A 16 -14.34 32.94 -21.92
C SER A 16 -14.41 31.46 -21.57
N GLY A 17 -14.71 30.64 -22.57
CA GLY A 17 -15.02 29.22 -22.43
C GLY A 17 -13.87 28.32 -22.00
N LEU A 18 -14.26 27.25 -21.32
CA LEU A 18 -13.66 25.92 -21.41
C LEU A 18 -14.79 24.91 -21.47
N SER A 19 -14.64 23.92 -22.35
CA SER A 19 -15.61 22.88 -22.66
C SER A 19 -15.97 22.05 -21.42
N ALA A 20 -17.27 21.93 -21.14
CA ALA A 20 -17.79 20.95 -20.21
C ALA A 20 -17.72 19.55 -20.85
N VAL A 21 -16.82 18.70 -20.34
CA VAL A 21 -16.90 17.24 -20.51
C VAL A 21 -18.01 16.76 -19.59
N ALA A 22 -18.94 15.98 -20.15
CA ALA A 22 -20.05 15.39 -19.41
C ALA A 22 -19.52 14.55 -18.24
N ALA A 23 -20.04 14.81 -17.04
CA ALA A 23 -19.80 13.99 -15.87
C ALA A 23 -20.35 12.58 -16.14
N GLU A 24 -19.46 11.59 -16.17
CA GLU A 24 -19.82 10.19 -16.06
C GLU A 24 -20.44 9.95 -14.67
N SER A 25 -21.52 9.17 -14.66
CA SER A 25 -22.18 8.71 -13.44
C SER A 25 -21.17 8.05 -12.49
N GLU A 26 -21.19 8.46 -11.22
CA GLU A 26 -20.44 7.83 -10.14
C GLU A 26 -20.54 6.29 -10.22
N PRO A 27 -19.42 5.55 -10.12
CA PRO A 27 -19.51 4.12 -9.92
C PRO A 27 -20.19 3.86 -8.56
N GLN A 28 -21.22 3.01 -8.58
CA GLN A 28 -21.88 2.51 -7.38
C GLN A 28 -20.84 2.20 -6.29
N ALA A 29 -21.07 2.74 -5.09
CA ALA A 29 -20.28 2.43 -3.90
C ALA A 29 -20.16 0.90 -3.75
N VAL A 30 -18.95 0.41 -4.00
CA VAL A 30 -18.55 -0.94 -3.60
C VAL A 30 -18.66 -0.96 -2.07
N ALA A 31 -19.33 -1.97 -1.52
CA ALA A 31 -19.39 -2.18 -0.07
C ALA A 31 -17.97 -2.08 0.54
N PRO A 32 -17.81 -1.56 1.76
CA PRO A 32 -16.49 -1.44 2.37
C PRO A 32 -15.88 -2.84 2.44
N GLU A 33 -14.78 -3.04 1.73
CA GLU A 33 -13.99 -4.26 1.81
C GLU A 33 -13.64 -4.45 3.28
N ALA A 34 -14.12 -5.54 3.89
CA ALA A 34 -14.00 -5.75 5.32
C ALA A 34 -12.50 -5.80 5.68
N ALA A 35 -12.02 -4.82 6.44
CA ALA A 35 -10.63 -4.76 6.86
C ALA A 35 -10.20 -6.09 7.49
N VAL A 36 -9.06 -6.62 7.02
CA VAL A 36 -8.51 -7.90 7.49
C VAL A 36 -8.02 -7.73 8.93
N GLU A 37 -8.52 -8.55 9.86
CA GLU A 37 -8.02 -8.51 11.24
C GLU A 37 -6.55 -8.93 11.30
N LEU A 38 -5.78 -8.18 12.07
CA LEU A 38 -4.35 -8.39 12.29
C LEU A 38 -4.08 -9.72 12.99
N PHE A 39 -4.99 -10.11 13.90
CA PHE A 39 -4.91 -11.37 14.62
C PHE A 39 -6.13 -12.24 14.32
N ALA A 40 -5.88 -13.50 14.01
CA ALA A 40 -6.91 -14.53 13.99
C ALA A 40 -7.17 -15.03 15.42
N PRO A 41 -8.36 -15.56 15.72
CA PRO A 41 -8.63 -16.22 17.01
C PRO A 41 -7.58 -17.29 17.29
N ALA A 42 -7.06 -17.32 18.53
CA ALA A 42 -6.13 -18.35 18.97
C ALA A 42 -6.76 -19.75 18.82
N PRO A 43 -5.96 -20.82 18.62
CA PRO A 43 -6.48 -22.18 18.56
C PRO A 43 -7.32 -22.50 19.79
N ALA A 44 -8.52 -23.07 19.60
CA ALA A 44 -9.43 -23.42 20.70
C ALA A 44 -8.94 -24.61 21.55
N THR A 45 -7.97 -25.38 21.06
CA THR A 45 -7.43 -26.58 21.69
C THR A 45 -5.90 -26.65 21.56
N GLY A 46 -5.24 -27.40 22.46
CA GLY A 46 -3.79 -27.62 22.46
C GLY A 46 -3.01 -26.83 23.52
N PRO A 47 -1.67 -26.94 23.54
CA PRO A 47 -0.83 -26.36 24.59
C PRO A 47 -0.92 -24.82 24.69
N GLN A 48 -1.06 -24.14 23.56
CA GLN A 48 -1.25 -22.68 23.50
C GLN A 48 -2.63 -22.28 24.04
N ALA A 49 -3.70 -23.03 23.71
CA ALA A 49 -5.06 -22.81 24.22
C ALA A 49 -5.17 -23.02 25.74
N ALA A 50 -4.54 -24.09 26.24
CA ALA A 50 -4.49 -24.38 27.68
C ALA A 50 -3.74 -23.31 28.48
N ARG A 51 -2.76 -22.64 27.85
CA ARG A 51 -2.00 -21.52 28.44
C ARG A 51 -2.70 -20.18 28.24
N ALA A 52 -3.47 -20.00 27.17
CA ALA A 52 -4.36 -18.85 26.96
C ALA A 52 -5.41 -18.76 28.08
N GLY A 53 -5.93 -19.90 28.56
CA GLY A 53 -6.79 -19.97 29.75
C GLY A 53 -6.10 -19.60 31.08
N ARG A 54 -4.78 -19.37 31.06
CA ARG A 54 -3.96 -18.84 32.17
C ARG A 54 -3.34 -17.48 31.79
N ALA A 55 -4.06 -16.65 31.03
CA ALA A 55 -3.61 -15.33 30.61
C ALA A 55 -3.05 -14.55 31.82
N ARG A 56 -1.79 -14.12 31.73
CA ARG A 56 -1.24 -13.12 32.64
C ARG A 56 -1.75 -11.76 32.15
N VAL A 57 -2.12 -10.86 33.06
CA VAL A 57 -2.66 -9.54 32.69
C VAL A 57 -1.73 -8.86 31.67
N GLY A 58 -2.29 -8.45 30.52
CA GLY A 58 -1.55 -7.80 29.44
C GLY A 58 -0.71 -8.71 28.54
N ARG A 59 -0.75 -10.04 28.69
CA ARG A 59 -0.09 -10.97 27.76
C ARG A 59 -1.06 -12.02 27.25
N GLU A 60 -1.41 -11.90 25.98
CA GLU A 60 -2.47 -12.66 25.36
C GLU A 60 -1.96 -13.55 24.25
N ALA A 61 -2.46 -14.79 24.22
CA ALA A 61 -2.16 -15.70 23.13
C ALA A 61 -2.91 -15.25 21.88
N VAL A 62 -2.17 -15.02 20.80
CA VAL A 62 -2.73 -14.61 19.52
C VAL A 62 -2.23 -15.53 18.42
N ARG A 63 -2.81 -15.37 17.23
CA ARG A 63 -2.21 -15.88 16.00
C ARG A 63 -2.17 -14.76 14.99
N LEU A 64 -0.98 -14.34 14.57
CA LEU A 64 -0.84 -13.32 13.54
C LEU A 64 -1.48 -13.82 12.25
N ASN A 65 -2.40 -13.01 11.71
CA ASN A 65 -3.03 -13.30 10.44
C ASN A 65 -2.04 -13.02 9.30
N ARG A 66 -1.36 -14.07 8.85
CA ARG A 66 -0.33 -13.96 7.81
C ARG A 66 -0.86 -13.51 6.44
N ALA A 67 -2.18 -13.55 6.22
CA ALA A 67 -2.80 -13.01 5.00
C ALA A 67 -2.62 -11.49 4.87
N ILE A 68 -2.25 -10.77 5.94
CA ILE A 68 -1.90 -9.34 5.86
C ILE A 68 -0.73 -9.07 4.91
N ALA A 69 0.15 -10.05 4.68
CA ALA A 69 1.25 -9.93 3.73
C ALA A 69 0.79 -9.80 2.27
N ASP A 70 -0.39 -10.33 1.94
CA ASP A 70 -0.96 -10.39 0.59
C ASP A 70 -1.86 -9.18 0.29
N LEU A 71 -2.06 -8.29 1.27
CA LEU A 71 -2.83 -7.08 1.08
C LEU A 71 -2.16 -6.17 0.03
N PRO A 72 -2.94 -5.52 -0.86
CA PRO A 72 -2.37 -4.50 -1.74
C PRO A 72 -1.97 -3.28 -0.90
N LEU A 73 -0.94 -2.54 -1.33
CA LEU A 73 -0.56 -1.28 -0.69
C LEU A 73 -1.77 -0.36 -0.55
N GLN A 74 -1.83 0.38 0.56
CA GLN A 74 -2.94 1.23 0.99
C GLN A 74 -4.21 0.48 1.42
N ALA A 75 -4.24 -0.86 1.38
CA ALA A 75 -5.33 -1.61 1.98
C ALA A 75 -5.36 -1.43 3.50
N LYS A 76 -6.56 -1.65 4.06
CA LYS A 76 -6.80 -1.52 5.49
C LYS A 76 -6.75 -2.86 6.20
N ALA A 77 -6.06 -2.88 7.33
CA ALA A 77 -6.15 -3.94 8.32
C ALA A 77 -6.81 -3.40 9.60
N ARG A 78 -7.33 -4.29 10.44
CA ARG A 78 -7.91 -3.92 11.74
C ARG A 78 -7.07 -4.51 12.87
N PHE A 79 -6.72 -3.69 13.85
CA PHE A 79 -6.09 -4.12 15.09
C PHE A 79 -7.09 -3.97 16.23
N SER A 80 -7.77 -5.07 16.52
CA SER A 80 -8.78 -5.14 17.58
C SER A 80 -8.15 -5.54 18.91
N LEU A 81 -8.37 -4.72 19.93
CA LEU A 81 -7.94 -4.96 21.28
C LEU A 81 -9.01 -5.70 22.10
N PRO A 82 -8.60 -6.51 23.08
CA PRO A 82 -9.49 -7.30 23.95
C PRO A 82 -10.47 -6.45 24.77
N ARG A 83 -10.11 -5.19 25.04
CA ARG A 83 -10.95 -4.21 25.76
C ARG A 83 -12.05 -3.57 24.88
N GLY A 84 -12.22 -4.05 23.65
CA GLY A 84 -13.22 -3.54 22.71
C GLY A 84 -12.80 -2.29 21.93
N VAL A 85 -11.58 -1.80 22.14
CA VAL A 85 -10.98 -0.74 21.30
C VAL A 85 -10.48 -1.36 19.99
N SER A 86 -10.59 -0.65 18.89
CA SER A 86 -10.09 -1.13 17.60
C SER A 86 -9.50 0.01 16.78
N TYR A 87 -8.39 -0.28 16.11
CA TYR A 87 -7.66 0.66 15.27
C TYR A 87 -7.67 0.20 13.81
N GLU A 88 -7.95 1.10 12.87
CA GLU A 88 -7.71 0.85 11.45
C GLU A 88 -6.25 1.17 11.12
N LEU A 89 -5.56 0.22 10.49
CA LEU A 89 -4.18 0.32 10.01
C LEU A 89 -4.18 0.45 8.49
N VAL A 90 -3.40 1.38 7.95
CA VAL A 90 -3.16 1.52 6.50
C VAL A 90 -1.80 0.91 6.16
N TYR A 91 -1.82 -0.16 5.37
CA TYR A 91 -0.61 -0.83 4.92
C TYR A 91 0.17 0.02 3.92
N ASP A 92 1.44 0.31 4.19
CA ASP A 92 2.23 1.22 3.36
C ASP A 92 3.58 0.68 2.89
N ASN A 93 4.12 -0.37 3.52
CA ASN A 93 5.41 -0.91 3.11
C ASN A 93 5.62 -2.41 3.42
N ARG A 94 6.25 -3.10 2.46
CA ARG A 94 6.66 -4.52 2.54
C ARG A 94 8.18 -4.63 2.47
N GLN A 95 8.78 -5.50 3.28
CA GLN A 95 10.17 -5.89 3.12
C GLN A 95 10.31 -7.41 3.17
N ASP A 96 10.84 -8.01 2.10
CA ASP A 96 11.27 -9.40 2.11
C ASP A 96 12.66 -9.55 2.72
N HIS A 97 12.86 -10.63 3.47
CA HIS A 97 14.15 -10.96 4.07
C HIS A 97 14.74 -12.23 3.47
N PRO A 98 16.08 -12.32 3.33
CA PRO A 98 16.74 -13.55 2.89
C PRO A 98 16.45 -14.78 3.75
N SER A 99 15.98 -14.59 4.98
CA SER A 99 15.52 -15.64 5.89
C SER A 99 14.19 -16.30 5.47
N GLY A 100 13.48 -15.72 4.50
CA GLY A 100 12.10 -16.09 4.16
C GLY A 100 11.04 -15.39 5.02
N ASN A 101 11.44 -14.55 5.97
CA ASN A 101 10.52 -13.69 6.70
C ASN A 101 10.07 -12.50 5.84
N VAL A 102 8.92 -11.93 6.21
CA VAL A 102 8.37 -10.70 5.61
C VAL A 102 8.12 -9.70 6.73
N THR A 103 8.56 -8.45 6.55
CA THR A 103 8.08 -7.32 7.36
C THR A 103 6.92 -6.64 6.65
N TRP A 104 5.84 -6.49 7.39
CA TRP A 104 4.67 -5.71 7.05
C TRP A 104 4.68 -4.43 7.90
N SER A 105 4.60 -3.27 7.25
CA SER A 105 4.59 -1.96 7.91
C SER A 105 3.30 -1.22 7.57
N ALA A 106 2.69 -0.61 8.57
CA ALA A 106 1.48 0.17 8.46
C ALA A 106 1.47 1.29 9.49
N TYR A 107 0.53 2.22 9.33
CA TYR A 107 0.27 3.29 10.28
C TYR A 107 -1.21 3.37 10.66
N LEU A 108 -1.53 3.93 11.82
CA LEU A 108 -2.90 4.11 12.27
C LEU A 108 -3.58 5.18 11.40
N LYS A 109 -4.66 4.81 10.71
CA LYS A 109 -5.34 5.66 9.71
C LYS A 109 -5.66 7.06 10.23
N ASP A 110 -6.19 7.16 11.44
CA ASP A 110 -6.68 8.41 12.01
C ASP A 110 -5.60 9.17 12.80
N TYR A 111 -4.39 8.60 12.94
CA TYR A 111 -3.30 9.16 13.74
C TYR A 111 -2.00 9.40 12.95
N GLY A 112 -1.87 8.82 11.76
CA GLY A 112 -0.71 8.98 10.90
C GLY A 112 0.48 8.08 11.28
N ASP A 113 1.60 8.32 10.63
CA ASP A 113 2.84 7.52 10.67
C ASP A 113 3.70 7.71 11.93
N ASP A 114 3.28 8.55 12.87
CA ASP A 114 3.84 8.57 14.23
C ASP A 114 3.43 7.32 15.02
N TYR A 115 2.27 6.75 14.67
CA TYR A 115 1.68 5.56 15.29
C TYR A 115 1.73 4.39 14.32
N ARG A 116 2.86 3.67 14.34
CA ARG A 116 3.11 2.56 13.41
C ARG A 116 2.90 1.18 14.00
N ALA A 117 2.49 0.28 13.13
CA ALA A 117 2.66 -1.15 13.26
C ALA A 117 3.80 -1.60 12.32
N VAL A 118 4.88 -2.16 12.87
CA VAL A 118 5.96 -2.79 12.10
C VAL A 118 6.11 -4.21 12.61
N ILE A 119 5.80 -5.19 11.76
CA ILE A 119 5.64 -6.58 12.17
C ILE A 119 6.36 -7.48 11.19
N THR A 120 7.32 -8.26 11.67
CA THR A 120 8.07 -9.24 10.89
C THR A 120 7.63 -10.64 11.26
N PHE A 121 7.35 -11.46 10.25
CA PHE A 121 6.86 -12.82 10.46
C PHE A 121 7.25 -13.77 9.34
N GLY A 122 7.24 -15.05 9.65
CA GLY A 122 7.44 -16.14 8.69
C GLY A 122 6.85 -17.46 9.21
N GLU A 123 7.38 -18.57 8.72
CA GLU A 123 6.94 -19.92 9.12
C GLU A 123 7.19 -20.19 10.61
N HIS A 124 8.28 -19.65 11.15
CA HIS A 124 8.79 -20.03 12.49
C HIS A 124 8.44 -19.04 13.62
N GLY A 125 7.74 -17.94 13.31
CA GLY A 125 7.25 -16.99 14.32
C GLY A 125 7.02 -15.59 13.77
N ALA A 126 6.64 -14.70 14.69
CA ALA A 126 6.43 -13.28 14.48
C ALA A 126 7.09 -12.45 15.58
N SER A 127 7.62 -11.28 15.22
CA SER A 127 8.06 -10.23 16.13
C SER A 127 7.61 -8.87 15.60
N GLY A 128 7.17 -7.97 16.46
CA GLY A 128 6.65 -6.70 16.01
C GLY A 128 6.34 -5.71 17.11
N ARG A 129 6.08 -4.48 16.69
CA ARG A 129 5.71 -3.37 17.55
C ARG A 129 4.51 -2.66 16.93
N VAL A 130 3.51 -2.35 17.75
CA VAL A 130 2.37 -1.49 17.38
C VAL A 130 2.28 -0.37 18.42
N LEU A 131 2.53 0.87 18.00
CA LEU A 131 2.32 2.04 18.86
C LEU A 131 0.94 2.62 18.60
N THR A 132 0.17 2.83 19.67
CA THR A 132 -1.16 3.44 19.64
C THR A 132 -1.25 4.56 20.69
N PRO A 133 -2.29 5.40 20.65
CA PRO A 133 -2.57 6.35 21.72
C PRO A 133 -2.78 5.70 23.10
N ASP A 134 -3.29 4.47 23.14
CA ASP A 134 -3.47 3.71 24.38
C ASP A 134 -2.16 3.12 24.94
N GLY A 135 -1.09 3.14 24.15
CA GLY A 135 0.20 2.59 24.54
C GLY A 135 0.86 1.72 23.47
N GLU A 136 1.97 1.12 23.87
CA GLU A 136 2.76 0.24 23.03
C GLU A 136 2.32 -1.21 23.21
N PHE A 137 2.21 -1.91 22.09
CA PHE A 137 1.94 -3.33 22.04
C PHE A 137 3.09 -4.03 21.34
N LEU A 138 3.59 -5.11 21.95
CA LEU A 138 4.65 -5.94 21.39
C LEU A 138 4.06 -7.25 20.88
N ILE A 139 4.60 -7.73 19.78
CA ILE A 139 4.34 -9.06 19.23
C ILE A 139 5.61 -9.87 19.42
N GLU A 140 5.52 -10.98 20.12
CA GLU A 140 6.65 -11.87 20.40
C GLU A 140 6.23 -13.32 20.17
N SER A 141 7.14 -14.11 19.60
CA SER A 141 6.98 -15.56 19.52
C SER A 141 8.05 -16.24 20.34
N ASP A 142 7.62 -17.22 21.13
CA ASP A 142 8.49 -18.09 21.91
C ASP A 142 8.13 -19.56 21.66
N ALA A 143 8.77 -20.48 22.38
CA ALA A 143 8.49 -21.92 22.29
C ALA A 143 7.03 -22.30 22.61
N ALA A 144 6.25 -21.42 23.24
CA ALA A 144 4.86 -21.65 23.63
C ALA A 144 3.83 -21.03 22.66
N GLY A 145 4.25 -20.22 21.68
CA GLY A 145 3.40 -19.67 20.63
C GLY A 145 3.64 -18.18 20.37
N GLU A 146 2.65 -17.54 19.74
CA GLU A 146 2.65 -16.11 19.44
C GLU A 146 1.84 -15.34 20.49
N TRP A 147 2.35 -14.17 20.87
CA TRP A 147 1.82 -13.38 21.98
C TRP A 147 1.67 -11.92 21.58
N LEU A 148 0.54 -11.33 21.95
CA LEU A 148 0.35 -9.89 21.99
C LEU A 148 0.57 -9.44 23.44
N ILE A 149 1.49 -8.50 23.64
CA ILE A 149 1.86 -7.97 24.94
C ILE A 149 1.45 -6.51 24.98
N ASP A 150 0.44 -6.21 25.78
CA ASP A 150 0.08 -4.86 26.20
C ASP A 150 1.01 -4.47 27.35
N THR A 151 1.97 -3.59 27.06
CA THR A 151 3.04 -3.26 28.02
C THR A 151 2.48 -2.61 29.28
N GLN A 152 1.52 -1.71 29.15
CA GLN A 152 0.90 -1.03 30.28
C GLN A 152 0.10 -2.01 31.15
N ALA A 153 -0.73 -2.86 30.54
CA ALA A 153 -1.53 -3.83 31.28
C ALA A 153 -0.67 -4.90 31.95
N SER A 154 0.49 -5.22 31.39
CA SER A 154 1.48 -6.10 32.02
C SER A 154 2.32 -5.41 33.10
N GLY A 155 2.08 -4.12 33.39
CA GLY A 155 2.86 -3.35 34.36
C GLY A 155 4.30 -3.14 33.92
N LEU A 156 4.57 -3.17 32.61
CA LEU A 156 5.89 -3.00 32.04
C LEU A 156 6.18 -1.52 31.82
N THR A 157 7.35 -1.08 32.24
CA THR A 157 7.86 0.28 32.05
C THR A 157 9.09 0.23 31.15
N PRO A 158 9.17 1.05 30.08
CA PRO A 158 10.38 1.14 29.29
C PRO A 158 11.51 1.68 30.16
N VAL A 159 12.69 1.08 30.06
CA VAL A 159 13.86 1.58 30.77
C VAL A 159 14.27 2.93 30.17
N GLU A 160 14.30 3.94 31.04
CA GLU A 160 15.06 5.16 30.79
C GLU A 160 16.40 5.01 31.52
N PRO A 161 17.54 5.08 30.82
CA PRO A 161 18.84 4.84 31.44
C PRO A 161 19.09 5.81 32.60
N GLY A 162 19.47 5.26 33.76
CA GLY A 162 20.04 6.04 34.87
C GLY A 162 21.54 6.35 34.69
N GLU A 163 22.19 5.68 33.74
CA GLU A 163 23.59 5.83 33.35
C GLU A 163 23.71 6.14 31.84
N ASN A 164 24.88 6.61 31.41
CA ASN A 164 25.13 7.03 30.02
C ASN A 164 25.37 5.78 29.13
N ASP A 165 24.42 5.41 28.29
CA ASP A 165 24.53 4.38 27.22
C ASP A 165 25.35 4.87 26.00
N ALA A 166 25.95 6.05 26.11
CA ALA A 166 26.88 6.61 25.13
C ALA A 166 28.31 6.68 25.70
N LEU A 167 29.23 5.91 25.12
CA LEU A 167 30.67 6.00 25.45
C LEU A 167 31.44 6.78 24.38
N ILE A 168 32.37 7.64 24.81
CA ILE A 168 33.18 8.49 23.93
C ILE A 168 34.54 7.84 23.71
N PRO A 169 34.85 7.32 22.50
CA PRO A 169 36.17 6.78 22.22
C PRO A 169 37.14 7.89 21.81
N LEU A 170 38.44 7.66 22.03
CA LEU A 170 39.49 8.48 21.40
C LEU A 170 39.59 8.16 19.90
N PRO A 171 39.41 9.12 18.98
CA PRO A 171 39.50 8.85 17.56
C PRO A 171 40.88 8.33 17.15
N GLU A 172 40.93 7.46 16.14
CA GLU A 172 42.12 6.67 15.80
C GLU A 172 43.35 7.52 15.43
N HIS A 173 43.12 8.63 14.72
CA HIS A 173 44.18 9.53 14.31
C HIS A 173 44.86 10.21 15.51
N LEU A 174 44.17 10.37 16.65
CA LEU A 174 44.73 10.91 17.89
C LEU A 174 45.46 9.83 18.69
N LYS A 175 44.99 8.57 18.68
CA LYS A 175 45.72 7.45 19.33
C LYS A 175 47.14 7.29 18.78
N LYS A 176 47.31 7.45 17.46
CA LYS A 176 48.63 7.36 16.79
C LYS A 176 49.57 8.52 17.13
N ARG A 177 49.04 9.63 17.66
CA ARG A 177 49.78 10.87 17.97
C ARG A 177 50.14 11.02 19.45
N ILE A 178 49.86 10.05 20.31
CA ILE A 178 50.31 10.06 21.71
C ILE A 178 51.71 9.40 21.79
N PRO A 179 52.82 10.15 21.85
CA PRO A 179 54.09 9.57 22.25
C PRO A 179 54.02 9.19 23.75
N ARG A 180 54.51 7.99 24.09
CA ARG A 180 54.80 7.65 25.48
C ARG A 180 55.84 8.66 26.01
N ASN A 181 55.43 9.52 26.94
CA ASN A 181 56.21 10.51 27.70
C ASN A 181 56.91 11.65 26.93
N LYS A 182 56.33 12.86 27.03
CA LYS A 182 56.98 14.07 27.59
C LYS A 182 55.96 15.23 27.70
N PRO A 183 55.94 16.00 28.81
CA PRO A 183 55.02 17.12 28.97
C PRO A 183 55.55 18.38 28.29
N GLY A 184 54.67 19.09 27.58
CA GLY A 184 54.91 20.46 27.11
C GLY A 184 55.12 20.58 25.60
N ALA A 185 54.02 20.76 24.86
CA ALA A 185 53.95 21.63 23.69
C ALA A 185 52.47 21.80 23.33
N GLY A 186 51.96 23.04 23.42
CA GLY A 186 50.60 23.38 23.02
C GLY A 186 50.37 23.04 21.56
N VAL A 187 49.27 22.36 21.28
CA VAL A 187 48.82 22.13 19.91
C VAL A 187 47.88 23.27 19.55
N GLU A 188 48.37 24.18 18.70
CA GLU A 188 47.55 25.20 18.05
C GLU A 188 46.42 24.53 17.26
N GLY A 189 45.20 24.88 17.63
CA GLY A 189 43.99 24.45 16.94
C GLY A 189 43.86 25.19 15.62
N GLY A 190 44.01 24.47 14.52
CA GLY A 190 43.37 24.83 13.25
C GLY A 190 41.87 24.62 13.36
N ARG A 191 41.15 25.60 13.94
CA ARG A 191 39.72 25.77 13.73
C ARG A 191 39.56 26.40 12.35
N ASP A 192 39.33 25.58 11.33
CA ASP A 192 38.70 26.13 10.12
C ASP A 192 37.21 26.35 10.40
N ALA A 193 36.80 27.56 10.06
CA ALA A 193 35.59 28.23 10.49
C ALA A 193 34.31 27.65 9.87
N GLN A 194 33.21 27.79 10.62
CA GLN A 194 31.85 27.38 10.26
C GLN A 194 31.42 27.79 8.84
N ALA A 195 30.97 26.80 8.07
CA ALA A 195 29.80 26.89 7.20
C ALA A 195 29.00 25.59 7.38
N VAL A 196 28.14 25.57 8.40
CA VAL A 196 27.20 24.47 8.70
C VAL A 196 25.88 24.87 8.02
N PRO A 197 25.36 24.14 7.00
CA PRO A 197 24.84 22.76 7.06
C PRO A 197 25.12 21.94 5.76
N MET A 198 24.73 20.66 5.65
CA MET A 198 24.51 20.06 4.31
C MET A 198 23.57 18.84 4.34
N ALA A 199 22.51 18.86 3.54
CA ALA A 199 21.97 17.67 2.86
C ALA A 199 21.11 18.19 1.69
N ALA A 200 21.64 18.07 0.47
CA ALA A 200 20.87 18.17 -0.77
C ALA A 200 21.02 16.89 -1.63
N ASP A 201 21.92 15.99 -1.21
CA ASP A 201 22.13 14.67 -1.81
C ASP A 201 21.22 13.65 -1.13
N THR A 202 20.27 13.11 -1.89
CA THR A 202 19.28 12.12 -1.46
C THR A 202 19.67 10.69 -1.83
N THR A 203 20.92 10.47 -2.27
CA THR A 203 21.43 9.14 -2.63
C THR A 203 21.49 8.27 -1.39
N SER A 204 20.71 7.19 -1.38
CA SER A 204 20.72 6.23 -0.28
C SER A 204 22.08 5.54 -0.15
N ALA A 205 22.56 5.41 1.08
CA ALA A 205 23.70 4.57 1.42
C ALA A 205 23.21 3.25 2.03
N THR A 206 23.81 2.14 1.60
CA THR A 206 23.61 0.86 2.28
C THR A 206 24.68 0.71 3.35
N ILE A 207 24.26 0.53 4.59
CA ILE A 207 25.16 0.26 5.73
C ILE A 207 25.03 -1.23 6.05
N ASP A 208 26.13 -1.94 5.93
CA ASP A 208 26.17 -3.38 6.18
C ASP A 208 26.28 -3.65 7.68
N VAL A 209 25.33 -4.39 8.23
CA VAL A 209 25.26 -4.68 9.67
C VAL A 209 25.44 -6.17 9.91
N MET A 210 26.26 -6.52 10.90
CA MET A 210 26.36 -7.87 11.44
C MET A 210 25.74 -7.91 12.84
N ILE A 211 24.89 -8.90 13.08
CA ILE A 211 24.29 -9.13 14.40
C ILE A 211 24.93 -10.36 15.04
N LEU A 212 25.50 -10.20 16.21
CA LEU A 212 25.90 -11.30 17.08
C LEU A 212 24.83 -11.48 18.15
N TYR A 213 24.57 -12.71 18.56
CA TYR A 213 23.61 -12.98 19.64
C TYR A 213 24.09 -14.04 20.61
N THR A 214 23.64 -13.96 21.87
CA THR A 214 24.04 -14.89 22.92
C THR A 214 23.16 -16.16 22.96
N PRO A 215 23.62 -17.26 23.58
CA PRO A 215 22.82 -18.46 23.75
C PRO A 215 21.54 -18.20 24.55
N GLY A 216 21.56 -17.30 25.54
CA GLY A 216 20.37 -16.93 26.30
C GLY A 216 19.31 -16.25 25.44
N LEU A 217 19.71 -15.40 24.48
CA LEU A 217 18.75 -14.80 23.54
C LEU A 217 18.12 -15.89 22.65
N ALA A 218 18.95 -16.77 22.09
CA ALA A 218 18.49 -17.87 21.26
C ALA A 218 17.53 -18.80 22.02
N SER A 219 17.83 -19.12 23.27
CA SER A 219 16.98 -19.94 24.12
C SER A 219 15.65 -19.26 24.45
N ARG A 220 15.65 -17.94 24.73
CA ARG A 220 14.43 -17.19 25.06
C ARG A 220 13.47 -17.11 23.86
N LEU A 221 14.00 -16.80 22.68
CA LEU A 221 13.18 -16.56 21.49
C LEU A 221 12.84 -17.84 20.72
N GLY A 222 13.67 -18.89 20.85
CA GLY A 222 13.46 -20.16 20.15
C GLY A 222 13.25 -19.96 18.64
N SER A 223 12.14 -20.45 18.13
CA SER A 223 11.79 -20.32 16.70
C SER A 223 11.55 -18.87 16.25
N GLY A 224 11.21 -17.97 17.19
CA GLY A 224 11.01 -16.55 16.94
C GLY A 224 12.30 -15.76 16.70
N LEU A 225 13.48 -16.34 16.96
CA LEU A 225 14.78 -15.65 16.86
C LEU A 225 14.99 -15.02 15.49
N SER A 226 14.75 -15.75 14.39
CA SER A 226 14.99 -15.18 13.06
C SER A 226 14.08 -13.99 12.77
N ALA A 227 12.79 -14.09 13.11
CA ALA A 227 11.84 -12.98 12.91
C ALA A 227 12.22 -11.76 13.76
N ARG A 228 12.74 -11.97 14.98
CA ARG A 228 13.21 -10.88 15.85
C ARG A 228 14.42 -10.15 15.26
N LEU A 229 15.43 -10.87 14.78
CA LEU A 229 16.63 -10.23 14.23
C LEU A 229 16.32 -9.44 12.95
N ASP A 230 15.46 -9.98 12.09
CA ASP A 230 14.99 -9.28 10.89
C ASP A 230 14.12 -8.07 11.25
N GLN A 231 13.28 -8.17 12.29
CA GLN A 231 12.43 -7.09 12.81
C GLN A 231 13.25 -5.88 13.27
N LEU A 232 14.36 -6.08 13.99
CA LEU A 232 15.19 -4.96 14.48
C LEU A 232 15.76 -4.15 13.32
N VAL A 233 16.23 -4.82 12.27
CA VAL A 233 16.75 -4.18 11.06
C VAL A 233 15.63 -3.50 10.27
N ALA A 234 14.48 -4.15 10.11
CA ALA A 234 13.35 -3.60 9.36
C ALA A 234 12.72 -2.39 10.05
N LEU A 235 12.58 -2.41 11.38
CA LEU A 235 12.11 -1.29 12.19
C LEU A 235 13.07 -0.11 12.08
N SER A 236 14.38 -0.36 12.08
CA SER A 236 15.39 0.68 11.86
C SER A 236 15.23 1.35 10.49
N ASN A 237 15.10 0.53 9.43
CA ASN A 237 14.89 1.04 8.07
C ASN A 237 13.58 1.79 7.92
N GLN A 238 12.53 1.37 8.62
CA GLN A 238 11.26 2.10 8.66
C GLN A 238 11.46 3.46 9.34
N ALA A 239 12.16 3.49 10.48
CA ALA A 239 12.44 4.75 11.17
C ALA A 239 13.27 5.72 10.33
N TYR A 240 14.26 5.23 9.58
CA TYR A 240 15.01 6.07 8.64
C TYR A 240 14.11 6.66 7.55
N ARG A 241 13.25 5.84 6.92
CA ARG A 241 12.32 6.31 5.88
C ARG A 241 11.37 7.39 6.40
N ASP A 242 10.75 7.15 7.56
CA ASP A 242 9.78 8.08 8.15
C ASP A 242 10.41 9.40 8.58
N SER A 243 11.74 9.41 8.75
CA SER A 243 12.48 10.58 9.18
C SER A 243 13.12 11.37 8.03
N GLY A 244 13.07 10.86 6.80
CA GLY A 244 13.83 11.40 5.67
C GLY A 244 15.34 11.12 5.73
N VAL A 245 15.74 10.01 6.35
CA VAL A 245 17.13 9.55 6.40
C VAL A 245 17.39 8.55 5.27
N TYR A 246 18.39 8.85 4.44
CA TYR A 246 18.75 8.06 3.24
C TYR A 246 19.70 6.91 3.58
N ILE A 247 19.34 6.11 4.58
CA ILE A 247 20.09 4.92 5.01
C ILE A 247 19.22 3.68 4.81
N ASN A 248 19.81 2.64 4.24
CA ASN A 248 19.24 1.30 4.24
C ASN A 248 20.21 0.34 4.91
N LEU A 249 19.86 -0.19 6.08
CA LEU A 249 20.60 -1.26 6.72
C LEU A 249 20.41 -2.56 5.95
N ARG A 250 21.50 -3.26 5.72
CA ARG A 250 21.50 -4.62 5.17
C ARG A 250 22.15 -5.57 6.17
N LEU A 251 21.37 -6.54 6.65
CA LEU A 251 21.90 -7.59 7.51
C LEU A 251 22.78 -8.54 6.66
N VAL A 252 24.10 -8.42 6.79
CA VAL A 252 25.05 -9.22 5.99
C VAL A 252 25.45 -10.52 6.67
N HIS A 253 25.31 -10.60 8.00
CA HIS A 253 25.64 -11.80 8.75
C HIS A 253 24.94 -11.80 10.12
N LYS A 254 24.57 -13.00 10.59
CA LYS A 254 24.10 -13.23 11.95
C LYS A 254 24.74 -14.47 12.54
N GLU A 255 25.23 -14.41 13.78
CA GLU A 255 25.96 -15.51 14.39
C GLU A 255 25.76 -15.59 15.90
N GLN A 256 25.55 -16.80 16.41
CA GLN A 256 25.55 -17.04 17.86
C GLN A 256 26.99 -17.03 18.36
N VAL A 257 27.28 -16.21 19.36
CA VAL A 257 28.56 -16.19 20.07
C VAL A 257 28.36 -16.64 21.50
N ASN A 258 29.25 -17.48 22.02
CA ASN A 258 29.13 -18.05 23.37
C ASN A 258 29.58 -17.07 24.47
N TYR A 259 29.08 -15.84 24.40
CA TYR A 259 29.36 -14.77 25.34
C TYR A 259 28.32 -14.74 26.49
N SER A 260 28.73 -14.25 27.66
CA SER A 260 27.88 -14.24 28.86
C SER A 260 26.79 -13.15 28.81
N ASP A 261 25.60 -13.49 29.32
CA ASP A 261 24.48 -12.56 29.49
C ASP A 261 24.58 -11.70 30.77
N THR A 262 25.54 -12.00 31.65
CA THR A 262 25.62 -11.41 33.01
C THR A 262 26.69 -10.33 33.17
N THR A 263 27.32 -9.88 32.08
CA THR A 263 28.27 -8.77 32.11
C THR A 263 27.56 -7.43 31.93
N THR A 264 28.15 -6.33 32.41
CA THR A 264 27.64 -4.98 32.15
C THR A 264 27.68 -4.66 30.65
N ASN A 265 26.85 -3.73 30.19
CA ASN A 265 26.84 -3.27 28.80
C ASN A 265 28.23 -2.73 28.41
N ASP A 266 28.86 -1.90 29.24
CA ASP A 266 30.21 -1.37 29.03
C ASP A 266 31.28 -2.45 28.90
N ALA A 267 31.24 -3.46 29.77
CA ALA A 267 32.19 -4.58 29.71
C ALA A 267 32.02 -5.37 28.42
N ALA A 268 30.78 -5.62 28.01
CA ALA A 268 30.46 -6.29 26.75
C ALA A 268 30.91 -5.48 25.53
N LEU A 269 30.69 -4.16 25.52
CA LEU A 269 31.12 -3.30 24.42
C LEU A 269 32.63 -3.24 24.31
N ASN A 270 33.34 -3.12 25.43
CA ASN A 270 34.80 -3.18 25.46
C ASN A 270 35.33 -4.55 25.00
N ALA A 271 34.71 -5.65 25.43
CA ALA A 271 35.10 -6.99 25.02
C ALA A 271 34.86 -7.24 23.53
N LEU A 272 33.72 -6.78 23.01
CA LEU A 272 33.38 -6.84 21.59
C LEU A 272 34.34 -6.02 20.72
N THR A 273 34.70 -4.82 21.18
CA THR A 273 35.58 -3.91 20.46
C THR A 273 37.02 -4.41 20.42
N ASN A 274 37.53 -4.92 21.54
CA ASN A 274 38.93 -5.30 21.69
C ASN A 274 39.19 -6.79 21.47
N GLY A 275 38.14 -7.61 21.30
CA GLY A 275 38.25 -9.07 21.24
C GLY A 275 38.87 -9.66 22.53
N SER A 276 38.66 -9.01 23.68
CA SER A 276 39.34 -9.37 24.93
C SER A 276 38.73 -10.58 25.64
N ASP A 277 37.54 -11.02 25.20
CA ASP A 277 36.90 -12.25 25.64
C ASP A 277 37.11 -13.36 24.60
N PRO A 278 37.46 -14.61 24.99
CA PRO A 278 37.65 -15.71 24.05
C PRO A 278 36.45 -15.95 23.10
N ALA A 279 35.21 -15.71 23.55
CA ALA A 279 34.02 -15.86 22.73
C ALA A 279 33.89 -14.78 21.65
N LEU A 280 34.62 -13.66 21.77
CA LEU A 280 34.56 -12.50 20.88
C LEU A 280 35.88 -12.24 20.13
N ALA A 281 36.94 -13.00 20.40
CA ALA A 281 38.28 -12.79 19.83
C ALA A 281 38.31 -12.81 18.29
N GLY A 282 37.42 -13.57 17.64
CA GLY A 282 37.32 -13.68 16.18
C GLY A 282 36.50 -12.57 15.49
N VAL A 283 35.79 -11.72 16.26
CA VAL A 283 34.76 -10.83 15.71
C VAL A 283 35.32 -9.79 14.75
N ALA A 284 36.50 -9.22 15.02
CA ALA A 284 37.10 -8.21 14.13
C ALA A 284 37.43 -8.78 12.74
N ASN A 285 37.90 -10.02 12.69
CA ASN A 285 38.17 -10.74 11.44
C ASN A 285 36.85 -11.07 10.73
N LEU A 286 35.87 -11.59 11.48
CA LEU A 286 34.54 -11.89 10.95
C LEU A 286 33.90 -10.64 10.33
N ARG A 287 33.84 -9.53 11.07
CA ARG A 287 33.35 -8.22 10.60
C ARG A 287 33.99 -7.82 9.28
N THR A 288 35.32 -7.93 9.17
CA THR A 288 36.06 -7.58 7.95
C THR A 288 35.70 -8.51 6.79
N SER A 289 35.69 -9.84 7.03
CA SER A 289 35.34 -10.85 6.02
C SER A 289 33.88 -10.80 5.53
N LYS A 290 32.98 -10.24 6.33
CA LYS A 290 31.57 -10.03 5.95
C LYS A 290 31.30 -8.63 5.40
N GLY A 291 32.28 -7.73 5.47
CA GLY A 291 32.13 -6.34 5.05
C GLY A 291 31.18 -5.54 5.95
N ALA A 292 31.01 -5.92 7.22
CA ALA A 292 30.06 -5.27 8.10
C ALA A 292 30.60 -3.92 8.60
N ASP A 293 29.95 -2.84 8.20
CA ASP A 293 30.20 -1.47 8.66
C ASP A 293 29.90 -1.31 10.14
N LEU A 294 28.81 -1.91 10.64
CA LEU A 294 28.42 -1.88 12.05
C LEU A 294 28.21 -3.29 12.60
N VAL A 295 28.48 -3.48 13.89
CA VAL A 295 28.30 -4.76 14.57
C VAL A 295 27.57 -4.56 15.89
N SER A 296 26.52 -5.34 16.12
CA SER A 296 25.72 -5.28 17.35
C SER A 296 25.70 -6.63 18.02
N LEU A 297 26.00 -6.67 19.32
CA LEU A 297 25.78 -7.86 20.16
C LEU A 297 24.42 -7.74 20.86
N ILE A 298 23.53 -8.71 20.63
CA ILE A 298 22.18 -8.73 21.20
C ILE A 298 22.07 -9.84 22.24
N ARG A 299 21.56 -9.51 23.41
CA ARG A 299 21.38 -10.42 24.54
C ARG A 299 20.06 -10.16 25.27
N PRO A 300 19.52 -11.11 26.06
CA PRO A 300 18.36 -10.83 26.88
C PRO A 300 18.62 -9.64 27.81
N PHE A 301 17.64 -8.75 27.96
CA PHE A 301 17.76 -7.65 28.90
C PHE A 301 17.79 -8.19 30.34
N ASN A 302 18.80 -7.77 31.10
CA ASN A 302 18.93 -8.05 32.52
C ASN A 302 19.23 -6.73 33.24
N ASN A 303 18.23 -6.15 33.90
CA ASN A 303 18.34 -4.81 34.48
C ASN A 303 19.48 -4.72 35.51
N THR A 304 19.66 -5.77 36.30
CA THR A 304 20.67 -5.85 37.36
C THR A 304 22.09 -5.94 36.80
N THR A 305 22.32 -6.85 35.86
CA THR A 305 23.69 -7.12 35.38
C THR A 305 24.11 -6.22 34.23
N SER A 306 23.16 -5.69 33.45
CA SER A 306 23.46 -4.86 32.28
C SER A 306 23.86 -3.43 32.66
N GLY A 307 23.70 -3.04 33.93
CA GLY A 307 23.95 -1.67 34.40
C GLY A 307 22.72 -0.76 34.30
N GLY A 308 21.51 -1.33 34.24
CA GLY A 308 20.27 -0.55 34.18
C GLY A 308 20.02 0.18 32.86
N SER A 309 20.71 -0.16 31.77
CA SER A 309 20.48 0.39 30.43
C SER A 309 20.10 -0.69 29.40
N CYS A 310 19.39 -0.26 28.35
CA CYS A 310 18.96 -1.14 27.26
C CYS A 310 19.99 -1.33 26.16
N GLY A 311 21.10 -0.61 26.23
CA GLY A 311 22.20 -0.76 25.31
C GLY A 311 23.38 0.09 25.72
N VAL A 312 24.43 0.00 24.91
CA VAL A 312 25.53 0.96 24.91
C VAL A 312 26.20 0.95 23.53
N ALA A 313 26.68 2.11 23.10
CA ALA A 313 27.43 2.25 21.87
C ALA A 313 28.58 3.27 21.99
N TRP A 314 29.57 3.11 21.12
CA TRP A 314 30.55 4.17 20.90
C TRP A 314 29.97 5.29 20.06
N VAL A 315 30.14 6.53 20.49
CA VAL A 315 29.73 7.72 19.72
C VAL A 315 30.73 8.05 18.63
N GLY A 316 30.30 7.94 17.37
CA GLY A 316 31.08 8.33 16.19
C GLY A 316 31.18 9.85 16.01
N GLY A 317 32.32 10.37 15.59
CA GLY A 317 32.48 11.79 15.26
C GLY A 317 32.31 12.77 16.42
N TYR A 318 32.30 12.29 17.66
CA TYR A 318 32.13 13.12 18.86
C TYR A 318 33.06 14.34 18.86
N GLY A 319 32.52 15.51 19.26
CA GLY A 319 33.27 16.76 19.22
C GLY A 319 33.42 17.35 17.81
N GLY A 320 32.54 16.97 16.87
CA GLY A 320 32.62 17.41 15.47
C GLY A 320 33.79 16.80 14.70
N GLN A 321 34.32 15.68 15.15
CA GLN A 321 35.43 14.99 14.50
C GLN A 321 34.95 14.21 13.26
N PRO A 322 35.81 14.02 12.24
CA PRO A 322 35.44 13.23 11.07
C PRO A 322 35.07 11.79 11.45
N ILE A 323 33.85 11.36 11.08
CA ILE A 323 33.33 10.04 11.49
C ILE A 323 34.13 8.87 10.92
N SER A 324 34.83 9.06 9.79
CA SER A 324 35.75 8.06 9.22
C SER A 324 36.86 7.66 10.18
N GLY A 325 37.25 8.51 11.13
CA GLY A 325 38.22 8.22 12.19
C GLY A 325 37.72 7.25 13.27
N TYR A 326 36.47 6.79 13.16
CA TYR A 326 35.79 5.92 14.12
C TYR A 326 35.43 4.54 13.52
N ALA A 327 36.01 4.18 12.36
CA ALA A 327 35.67 2.93 11.67
C ALA A 327 35.87 1.67 12.53
N ASN A 328 36.86 1.63 13.44
CA ASN A 328 37.02 0.49 14.36
C ASN A 328 36.16 0.57 15.63
N TYR A 329 35.30 1.58 15.74
CA TYR A 329 34.38 1.79 16.87
C TYR A 329 32.91 1.55 16.52
N GLY A 330 32.59 1.13 15.29
CA GLY A 330 31.23 0.74 14.88
C GLY A 330 30.71 -0.53 15.58
N TYR A 331 30.63 -0.51 16.91
CA TYR A 331 30.17 -1.58 17.78
C TYR A 331 29.11 -1.07 18.75
N SER A 332 28.11 -1.90 19.03
CA SER A 332 27.06 -1.66 20.02
C SER A 332 26.66 -2.95 20.74
N VAL A 333 26.08 -2.80 21.94
CA VAL A 333 25.46 -3.89 22.71
C VAL A 333 24.01 -3.52 22.98
N ILE A 334 23.10 -4.47 22.78
CA ILE A 334 21.65 -4.28 22.93
C ILE A 334 21.11 -5.33 23.91
N GLY A 335 20.42 -4.86 24.94
CA GLY A 335 19.51 -5.64 25.76
C GLY A 335 18.14 -5.74 25.08
N ASP A 336 17.65 -6.96 24.89
CA ASP A 336 16.40 -7.23 24.17
C ASP A 336 15.29 -7.72 25.11
N GLY A 337 14.11 -7.13 24.97
CA GLY A 337 12.87 -7.59 25.58
C GLY A 337 12.72 -7.22 27.06
N ARG A 338 11.90 -8.01 27.76
CA ARG A 338 11.58 -7.83 29.19
C ARG A 338 12.75 -8.29 30.05
N ASP A 339 12.92 -7.62 31.19
CA ASP A 339 13.94 -8.00 32.16
C ASP A 339 13.78 -9.46 32.58
N VAL A 340 14.84 -10.23 32.42
CA VAL A 340 14.85 -11.66 32.77
C VAL A 340 14.59 -11.91 34.25
N ASN A 341 14.82 -10.92 35.12
CA ASN A 341 14.54 -11.03 36.56
C ASN A 341 13.11 -10.61 36.93
N GLY A 342 12.30 -10.16 35.96
CA GLY A 342 10.90 -9.79 36.20
C GLY A 342 10.73 -8.50 37.02
N SER A 343 11.67 -7.55 36.93
CA SER A 343 11.58 -6.25 37.65
C SER A 343 10.45 -5.32 37.16
N GLY A 344 9.71 -5.70 36.13
CA GLY A 344 8.70 -4.84 35.49
C GLY A 344 9.29 -3.87 34.45
N TYR A 345 10.59 -3.96 34.16
CA TYR A 345 11.23 -3.17 33.10
C TYR A 345 11.38 -3.95 31.80
N TYR A 346 11.43 -3.23 30.68
CA TYR A 346 11.75 -3.79 29.37
C TYR A 346 12.48 -2.80 28.48
N CYS A 347 13.16 -3.32 27.46
CA CYS A 347 13.79 -2.54 26.42
C CYS A 347 12.89 -2.37 25.21
N LEU A 348 12.78 -1.12 24.74
CA LEU A 348 12.05 -0.80 23.51
C LEU A 348 12.73 -1.46 22.32
N ASP A 349 11.95 -1.86 21.33
CA ASP A 349 12.47 -2.33 20.03
C ASP A 349 13.34 -1.28 19.32
N LEU A 350 13.14 0.00 19.67
CA LEU A 350 13.93 1.12 19.16
C LEU A 350 15.36 1.18 19.72
N SER A 351 15.69 0.40 20.77
CA SER A 351 17.04 0.40 21.37
C SER A 351 18.10 0.05 20.34
N PHE A 352 17.83 -0.90 19.44
CA PHE A 352 18.79 -1.26 18.38
C PHE A 352 19.12 -0.07 17.46
N VAL A 353 18.11 0.63 16.96
CA VAL A 353 18.33 1.79 16.07
C VAL A 353 18.89 3.01 16.82
N HIS A 354 18.60 3.13 18.12
CA HIS A 354 19.18 4.13 19.01
C HIS A 354 20.70 3.96 19.10
N GLU A 355 21.18 2.76 19.42
CA GLU A 355 22.62 2.49 19.53
C GLU A 355 23.36 2.67 18.20
N LEU A 356 22.75 2.28 17.08
CA LEU A 356 23.31 2.56 15.76
C LEU A 356 23.37 4.08 15.49
N GLY A 357 22.39 4.84 16.01
CA GLY A 357 22.41 6.30 16.00
C GLY A 357 23.67 6.88 16.64
N HIS A 358 24.09 6.36 17.80
CA HIS A 358 25.36 6.74 18.43
C HIS A 358 26.58 6.38 17.59
N ASN A 359 26.65 5.16 17.05
CA ASN A 359 27.75 4.76 16.16
C ASN A 359 27.88 5.69 14.95
N MET A 360 26.76 6.25 14.48
CA MET A 360 26.67 7.20 13.37
C MET A 360 26.73 8.68 13.79
N GLY A 361 26.99 8.95 15.06
CA GLY A 361 27.33 10.26 15.61
C GLY A 361 26.19 11.09 16.15
N SER A 362 25.05 10.46 16.44
CA SER A 362 23.96 11.08 17.18
C SER A 362 24.21 11.02 18.69
N LEU A 363 23.69 12.01 19.40
CA LEU A 363 23.58 12.08 20.85
C LEU A 363 22.11 12.08 21.25
N HIS A 364 21.86 11.96 22.55
CA HIS A 364 20.51 12.08 23.10
C HIS A 364 19.87 13.43 22.80
N ASP A 365 18.61 13.61 23.21
CA ASP A 365 18.08 14.96 23.34
C ASP A 365 18.94 15.81 24.30
N ARG A 366 18.91 17.13 24.10
CA ARG A 366 19.86 18.05 24.74
C ARG A 366 19.86 18.00 26.27
N ALA A 367 18.74 17.64 26.89
CA ALA A 367 18.66 17.51 28.35
C ALA A 367 19.47 16.31 28.87
N ASN A 368 19.69 15.31 28.02
CA ASN A 368 20.26 14.01 28.36
C ASN A 368 21.61 13.72 27.65
N SER A 369 22.13 14.66 26.85
CA SER A 369 23.34 14.45 26.02
C SER A 369 24.67 14.88 26.68
N GLY A 370 24.61 15.47 27.88
CA GLY A 370 25.76 16.16 28.48
C GLY A 370 26.20 17.39 27.68
N SER A 371 27.42 17.88 27.93
CA SER A 371 27.97 19.12 27.33
C SER A 371 28.66 18.93 25.97
N GLY A 372 28.71 17.70 25.47
CA GLY A 372 29.36 17.37 24.20
C GLY A 372 28.51 17.70 22.97
N ILE A 373 29.17 17.74 21.82
CA ILE A 373 28.52 17.74 20.50
C ILE A 373 28.75 16.37 19.84
N GLY A 374 27.77 15.90 19.05
CA GLY A 374 27.91 14.69 18.25
C GLY A 374 28.82 14.91 17.04
N ALA A 375 28.53 14.22 15.94
CA ALA A 375 29.20 14.46 14.66
C ALA A 375 28.99 15.90 14.16
N TYR A 376 27.85 16.51 14.50
CA TYR A 376 27.51 17.89 14.17
C TYR A 376 26.84 18.61 15.37
N PRO A 377 26.82 19.96 15.38
CA PRO A 377 26.18 20.75 16.44
C PRO A 377 24.66 20.55 16.62
N TYR A 378 24.02 19.84 15.68
CA TYR A 378 22.58 19.54 15.65
C TYR A 378 22.28 18.05 15.81
N SER A 379 23.28 17.20 16.09
CA SER A 379 23.15 15.74 16.19
C SER A 379 22.43 15.25 17.46
N TYR A 380 21.30 15.86 17.83
CA TYR A 380 20.57 15.57 19.06
C TYR A 380 19.18 15.02 18.76
N GLY A 381 18.73 14.12 19.63
CA GLY A 381 17.33 13.75 19.73
C GLY A 381 16.44 14.95 20.07
N TYR A 382 15.15 14.76 19.89
CA TYR A 382 14.11 15.73 20.22
C TYR A 382 12.86 15.04 20.77
N GLY A 383 12.09 15.76 21.58
CA GLY A 383 10.81 15.29 22.08
C GLY A 383 10.05 16.38 22.82
N VAL A 384 8.76 16.13 23.02
CA VAL A 384 7.85 16.92 23.83
C VAL A 384 7.23 16.00 24.85
N SER A 385 7.47 16.27 26.14
CA SER A 385 7.04 15.42 27.25
C SER A 385 5.54 15.12 27.18
N GLY A 386 5.18 13.84 27.34
CA GLY A 386 3.80 13.37 27.27
C GLY A 386 3.18 13.35 25.86
N THR A 387 3.92 13.77 24.83
CA THR A 387 3.44 13.77 23.43
C THR A 387 4.26 12.81 22.58
N PHE A 388 5.58 13.01 22.49
CA PHE A 388 6.48 12.10 21.78
C PHE A 388 7.94 12.31 22.19
N GLY A 389 8.77 11.29 22.04
CA GLY A 389 10.21 11.42 21.88
C GLY A 389 10.67 10.71 20.62
N THR A 390 11.65 11.29 19.94
CA THR A 390 12.31 10.66 18.79
C THR A 390 13.23 9.51 19.25
N VAL A 391 13.73 8.72 18.31
CA VAL A 391 14.59 7.55 18.57
C VAL A 391 15.73 7.86 19.55
N MET A 392 16.40 9.02 19.39
CA MET A 392 17.51 9.43 20.25
C MET A 392 17.06 10.23 21.49
N SER A 393 15.80 10.18 21.91
CA SER A 393 15.33 10.90 23.10
C SER A 393 14.96 9.93 24.23
N TYR A 394 15.09 10.38 25.48
CA TYR A 394 14.57 9.69 26.67
C TYR A 394 13.14 10.13 27.04
N ILE A 395 12.49 10.87 26.14
CA ILE A 395 11.14 11.34 26.34
C ILE A 395 10.16 10.29 25.81
N ASN A 396 9.19 9.89 26.65
CA ASN A 396 8.12 8.98 26.25
C ASN A 396 6.80 9.70 25.92
N PRO A 397 5.96 9.12 25.04
CA PRO A 397 6.18 7.85 24.31
C PRO A 397 7.20 8.00 23.16
N ARG A 398 8.12 7.04 23.02
CA ARG A 398 9.09 7.06 21.91
C ARG A 398 8.45 6.60 20.59
N ILE A 399 8.61 7.41 19.55
CA ILE A 399 8.16 7.12 18.18
C ILE A 399 9.34 6.66 17.33
N GLY A 400 9.03 5.91 16.26
CA GLY A 400 10.03 5.42 15.31
C GLY A 400 10.51 6.49 14.33
N LYS A 401 10.86 7.69 14.80
CA LYS A 401 11.38 8.79 13.97
C LYS A 401 12.61 9.43 14.62
N PHE A 402 13.56 9.88 13.83
CA PHE A 402 14.68 10.73 14.21
C PHE A 402 14.27 12.20 14.11
N SER A 403 14.96 13.06 14.87
CA SER A 403 14.64 14.48 14.87
C SER A 403 14.89 15.12 13.50
N ASN A 404 13.87 15.78 12.97
CA ASN A 404 13.87 16.47 11.69
C ASN A 404 12.87 17.66 11.73
N PRO A 405 13.34 18.92 11.70
CA PRO A 405 12.48 20.09 11.72
C PRO A 405 11.63 20.28 10.47
N ALA A 406 11.90 19.55 9.37
CA ALA A 406 11.15 19.64 8.11
C ALA A 406 9.90 18.75 8.06
N ILE A 407 9.69 17.89 9.06
CA ILE A 407 8.49 17.04 9.17
C ILE A 407 7.77 17.32 10.50
N THR A 408 6.54 16.84 10.61
CA THR A 408 5.78 16.86 11.86
C THR A 408 5.81 15.49 12.53
N CYS A 409 5.70 15.52 13.85
CA CYS A 409 5.49 14.38 14.72
C CYS A 409 4.17 14.54 15.51
N ALA A 410 3.92 13.65 16.46
CA ALA A 410 2.61 13.52 17.12
C ALA A 410 2.09 14.88 17.64
N GLY A 411 0.80 15.13 17.42
CA GLY A 411 0.18 16.42 17.73
C GLY A 411 0.43 17.53 16.70
N GLY A 412 1.00 17.21 15.53
CA GLY A 412 1.30 18.19 14.48
C GLY A 412 2.48 19.10 14.82
N ILE A 413 3.29 18.72 15.80
CA ILE A 413 4.45 19.48 16.28
C ILE A 413 5.63 19.21 15.35
N ALA A 414 6.44 20.24 15.04
CA ALA A 414 7.68 20.05 14.29
C ALA A 414 8.55 18.97 14.96
N CYS A 415 9.06 18.01 14.18
CA CYS A 415 9.78 16.87 14.73
C CYS A 415 11.25 17.16 15.06
N GLY A 416 11.61 18.41 15.34
CA GLY A 416 12.98 18.81 15.58
C GLY A 416 13.10 20.32 15.64
N ILE A 417 14.33 20.78 15.81
CA ILE A 417 14.66 22.21 15.84
C ILE A 417 15.71 22.48 14.77
N SER A 418 15.49 23.52 13.95
CA SER A 418 16.40 23.91 12.87
C SER A 418 17.85 23.92 13.31
N GLU A 419 18.72 23.40 12.47
CA GLU A 419 20.18 23.36 12.59
C GLU A 419 20.84 24.73 12.77
N THR A 420 20.13 25.80 12.39
CA THR A 420 20.58 27.19 12.59
C THR A 420 20.31 27.72 13.99
N ALA A 421 19.46 27.05 14.78
CA ALA A 421 19.16 27.44 16.15
C ALA A 421 20.24 26.97 17.13
N ALA A 422 20.48 27.76 18.18
CA ALA A 422 21.44 27.40 19.24
C ALA A 422 21.05 26.10 19.98
N ASN A 423 19.75 25.81 20.09
CA ASN A 423 19.19 24.59 20.66
C ASN A 423 18.76 23.57 19.59
N SER A 424 19.40 23.59 18.41
CA SER A 424 19.10 22.70 17.27
C SER A 424 19.03 21.21 17.63
N ALA A 425 18.14 20.48 16.95
CA ALA A 425 17.97 19.04 17.07
C ALA A 425 17.48 18.50 15.73
N ASN A 426 18.42 17.96 14.94
CA ASN A 426 18.21 17.50 13.57
C ASN A 426 19.10 16.27 13.29
N ASN A 427 18.80 15.14 13.92
CA ASN A 427 19.48 13.87 13.67
C ASN A 427 19.39 13.46 12.21
N THR A 428 18.28 13.76 11.52
CA THR A 428 18.15 13.39 10.10
C THR A 428 19.26 14.00 9.25
N LEU A 429 19.51 15.30 9.42
CA LEU A 429 20.62 15.97 8.73
C LEU A 429 21.98 15.37 9.11
N SER A 430 22.16 15.03 10.39
CA SER A 430 23.41 14.43 10.89
C SER A 430 23.68 13.07 10.28
N LEU A 431 22.69 12.17 10.32
CA LEU A 431 22.77 10.82 9.78
C LEU A 431 22.95 10.85 8.27
N ASN A 432 22.26 11.76 7.57
CA ASN A 432 22.48 11.94 6.15
C ASN A 432 23.92 12.36 5.85
N ASN A 433 24.53 13.23 6.65
CA ASN A 433 25.91 13.61 6.43
C ASN A 433 26.94 12.53 6.75
N THR A 434 26.64 11.62 7.68
CA THR A 434 27.58 10.58 8.08
C THR A 434 27.42 9.29 7.26
N ARG A 435 26.27 9.06 6.63
CA ARG A 435 25.90 7.80 5.96
C ARG A 435 26.97 7.24 5.02
N ALA A 436 27.55 8.06 4.16
CA ALA A 436 28.49 7.62 3.13
C ALA A 436 29.84 7.22 3.75
N ALA A 437 30.27 7.93 4.79
CA ALA A 437 31.49 7.59 5.52
C ALA A 437 31.31 6.33 6.37
N VAL A 438 30.13 6.14 6.96
CA VAL A 438 29.81 4.93 7.75
C VAL A 438 29.70 3.71 6.84
N ALA A 439 29.04 3.82 5.69
CA ALA A 439 28.96 2.77 4.66
C ALA A 439 30.32 2.42 4.02
N ALA A 440 31.37 3.17 4.36
CA ALA A 440 32.75 2.92 3.95
C ALA A 440 33.64 2.46 5.11
N PHE A 441 33.06 2.12 6.28
CA PHE A 441 33.83 1.60 7.41
C PHE A 441 34.48 0.26 7.09
N ARG A 442 33.81 -0.57 6.28
CA ARG A 442 34.41 -1.78 5.70
C ARG A 442 34.16 -1.80 4.20
N SER A 443 35.08 -2.44 3.48
CA SER A 443 34.85 -2.69 2.05
C SER A 443 33.67 -3.65 1.91
N ALA A 444 32.61 -3.17 1.25
CA ALA A 444 31.45 -3.99 0.92
C ALA A 444 31.93 -5.28 0.25
N GLN A 445 31.59 -6.42 0.86
CA GLN A 445 31.79 -7.69 0.20
C GLN A 445 30.72 -7.83 -0.87
N VAL A 446 31.06 -8.40 -2.02
CA VAL A 446 30.06 -8.86 -2.98
C VAL A 446 29.37 -10.07 -2.34
N VAL A 447 28.50 -9.82 -1.38
CA VAL A 447 27.47 -10.78 -1.00
C VAL A 447 26.53 -10.82 -2.17
N THR A 448 26.77 -11.74 -3.11
CA THR A 448 25.67 -12.27 -3.92
C THR A 448 24.60 -12.67 -2.92
N PRO A 449 23.44 -12.00 -2.90
CA PRO A 449 22.34 -12.45 -2.05
C PRO A 449 22.15 -13.94 -2.34
N PRO A 450 22.01 -14.82 -1.33
CA PRO A 450 21.61 -16.18 -1.62
C PRO A 450 20.37 -16.07 -2.50
N ALA A 451 20.41 -16.72 -3.67
CA ALA A 451 19.31 -16.65 -4.62
C ALA A 451 18.01 -16.94 -3.83
N PRO A 452 16.96 -16.12 -4.00
CA PRO A 452 15.72 -16.33 -3.26
C PRO A 452 15.33 -17.80 -3.42
N THR A 453 15.10 -18.49 -2.31
CA THR A 453 14.75 -19.91 -2.37
C THR A 453 13.42 -20.01 -3.08
N THR A 454 13.41 -20.54 -4.29
CA THR A 454 12.19 -20.75 -5.06
C THR A 454 11.79 -22.22 -5.02
N TYR A 455 10.49 -22.48 -5.01
CA TYR A 455 9.92 -23.81 -5.15
C TYR A 455 9.09 -23.90 -6.43
N ALA A 456 9.27 -25.00 -7.16
CA ALA A 456 8.49 -25.29 -8.36
C ALA A 456 7.05 -25.65 -7.98
N LEU A 457 6.07 -24.98 -8.58
CA LEU A 457 4.67 -25.40 -8.60
C LEU A 457 4.36 -25.97 -9.98
N THR A 458 4.06 -27.27 -10.05
CA THR A 458 3.68 -27.93 -11.30
C THR A 458 2.19 -28.21 -11.32
N VAL A 459 1.53 -27.85 -12.41
CA VAL A 459 0.11 -28.13 -12.66
C VAL A 459 -0.03 -29.22 -13.72
N SER A 460 -0.66 -30.32 -13.35
CA SER A 460 -1.11 -31.34 -14.30
C SER A 460 -2.57 -31.10 -14.68
N LYS A 461 -2.94 -31.44 -15.91
CA LYS A 461 -4.35 -31.42 -16.36
C LYS A 461 -4.78 -32.79 -16.83
N SER A 462 -6.00 -33.17 -16.46
CA SER A 462 -6.71 -34.31 -17.03
C SER A 462 -7.97 -33.79 -17.73
N GLY A 463 -8.13 -34.04 -19.03
CA GLY A 463 -9.24 -33.51 -19.84
C GLY A 463 -8.99 -32.11 -20.43
N ASN A 464 -10.04 -31.52 -21.03
CA ASN A 464 -9.93 -30.27 -21.81
C ASN A 464 -10.32 -29.03 -20.99
N GLY A 465 -9.33 -28.15 -20.78
CA GLY A 465 -9.45 -26.86 -20.10
C GLY A 465 -8.10 -26.18 -19.95
N THR A 466 -8.09 -24.96 -19.40
CA THR A 466 -6.89 -24.20 -19.07
C THR A 466 -6.83 -23.92 -17.57
N VAL A 467 -5.61 -23.73 -17.05
CA VAL A 467 -5.39 -23.26 -15.67
C VAL A 467 -4.48 -22.05 -15.71
N SER A 468 -4.79 -21.01 -14.94
CA SER A 468 -3.95 -19.82 -14.77
C SER A 468 -3.59 -19.61 -13.30
N SER A 469 -2.48 -18.92 -13.02
CA SER A 469 -2.07 -18.55 -11.66
C SER A 469 -2.10 -17.05 -11.39
N SER A 470 -2.22 -16.70 -10.10
CA SER A 470 -1.89 -15.39 -9.53
C SER A 470 -1.04 -15.58 -8.27
N PRO A 471 0.20 -15.05 -8.19
CA PRO A 471 0.92 -14.28 -9.22
C PRO A 471 1.06 -15.03 -10.55
N ALA A 472 1.17 -14.28 -11.64
CA ALA A 472 1.29 -14.84 -12.99
C ALA A 472 2.57 -15.67 -13.12
N GLY A 473 2.50 -16.74 -13.92
CA GLY A 473 3.63 -17.64 -14.17
C GLY A 473 3.19 -19.01 -14.70
N ILE A 474 1.97 -19.45 -14.35
CA ILE A 474 1.37 -20.65 -14.92
C ILE A 474 0.21 -20.24 -15.82
N ASN A 475 0.25 -20.71 -17.08
CA ASN A 475 -0.88 -20.70 -18.02
C ASN A 475 -0.94 -22.09 -18.68
N CYS A 476 -1.44 -23.05 -17.89
CA CYS A 476 -1.41 -24.45 -18.22
C CYS A 476 -2.41 -24.75 -19.33
N GLY A 477 -1.86 -24.60 -20.53
CA GLY A 477 -2.34 -24.81 -21.88
C GLY A 477 -1.10 -24.94 -22.77
N SER A 478 -0.08 -24.10 -22.51
CA SER A 478 1.28 -24.19 -23.04
C SER A 478 2.38 -24.23 -21.96
N ASP A 479 2.13 -23.67 -20.77
CA ASP A 479 3.11 -23.63 -19.67
C ASP A 479 2.47 -24.02 -18.32
N CYS A 480 2.98 -25.09 -17.73
CA CYS A 480 2.38 -25.76 -16.59
C CYS A 480 3.29 -25.81 -15.36
N SER A 481 4.42 -25.10 -15.34
CA SER A 481 5.34 -25.11 -14.20
C SER A 481 5.99 -23.74 -14.01
N GLU A 482 6.02 -23.24 -12.79
CA GLU A 482 6.73 -22.00 -12.45
C GLU A 482 7.40 -22.12 -11.09
N ASN A 483 8.55 -21.45 -10.94
CA ASN A 483 9.26 -21.30 -9.68
C ASN A 483 8.80 -20.03 -8.95
N TYR A 484 8.12 -20.21 -7.83
CA TYR A 484 7.72 -19.10 -6.97
C TYR A 484 8.65 -19.01 -5.76
N ALA A 485 8.89 -17.80 -5.26
CA ALA A 485 9.64 -17.60 -4.03
C ALA A 485 8.97 -18.34 -2.85
N SER A 486 9.79 -18.83 -1.91
CA SER A 486 9.30 -19.42 -0.67
C SER A 486 8.31 -18.48 0.04
N GLY A 487 7.22 -19.03 0.56
CA GLY A 487 6.13 -18.29 1.21
C GLY A 487 5.09 -17.70 0.24
N THR A 488 5.34 -17.66 -1.07
CA THR A 488 4.37 -17.12 -2.05
C THR A 488 3.06 -17.91 -1.99
N ASN A 489 1.93 -17.21 -1.88
CA ASN A 489 0.60 -17.80 -1.97
C ASN A 489 0.09 -17.72 -3.43
N VAL A 490 0.09 -18.85 -4.12
CA VAL A 490 -0.30 -18.95 -5.53
C VAL A 490 -1.75 -19.40 -5.64
N THR A 491 -2.59 -18.59 -6.27
CA THR A 491 -4.00 -18.94 -6.56
C THR A 491 -4.12 -19.45 -7.99
N LEU A 492 -4.62 -20.68 -8.15
CA LEU A 492 -4.88 -21.34 -9.43
C LEU A 492 -6.37 -21.28 -9.78
N ASN A 493 -6.66 -20.85 -11.00
CA ASN A 493 -8.01 -20.76 -11.57
C ASN A 493 -8.15 -21.67 -12.78
N ALA A 494 -9.16 -22.54 -12.80
CA ALA A 494 -9.45 -23.46 -13.90
C ALA A 494 -10.60 -22.95 -14.77
N VAL A 495 -10.44 -23.00 -16.09
CA VAL A 495 -11.48 -22.68 -17.07
C VAL A 495 -11.71 -23.90 -17.98
N PRO A 496 -12.87 -24.57 -17.91
CA PRO A 496 -13.19 -25.67 -18.81
C PRO A 496 -13.24 -25.22 -20.27
N ALA A 497 -12.77 -26.06 -21.18
CA ALA A 497 -13.00 -25.86 -22.61
C ALA A 497 -14.47 -26.17 -22.97
N ALA A 498 -14.92 -25.72 -24.13
CA ALA A 498 -16.26 -26.03 -24.63
C ALA A 498 -16.51 -27.55 -24.65
N GLY A 499 -17.66 -27.97 -24.13
CA GLY A 499 -18.03 -29.39 -24.00
C GLY A 499 -17.33 -30.13 -22.84
N SER A 500 -16.69 -29.42 -21.92
CA SER A 500 -16.11 -29.99 -20.69
C SER A 500 -16.61 -29.26 -19.44
N THR A 501 -16.56 -29.94 -18.30
CA THR A 501 -16.85 -29.38 -16.97
C THR A 501 -15.65 -29.53 -16.04
N PHE A 502 -15.40 -28.56 -15.16
CA PHE A 502 -14.36 -28.68 -14.15
C PHE A 502 -14.86 -29.60 -13.02
N ALA A 503 -14.19 -30.73 -12.83
CA ALA A 503 -14.55 -31.72 -11.82
C ALA A 503 -13.87 -31.46 -10.47
N GLY A 504 -12.75 -30.71 -10.46
CA GLY A 504 -12.05 -30.31 -9.23
C GLY A 504 -10.53 -30.45 -9.28
N TRP A 505 -9.91 -29.96 -8.21
CA TRP A 505 -8.48 -30.04 -7.93
C TRP A 505 -8.12 -31.29 -7.11
N SER A 506 -6.88 -31.77 -7.28
CA SER A 506 -6.23 -32.73 -6.38
C SER A 506 -4.73 -32.43 -6.25
N GLY A 507 -4.06 -33.07 -5.27
CA GLY A 507 -2.65 -32.83 -4.96
C GLY A 507 -2.48 -31.84 -3.81
N ALA A 508 -1.70 -30.78 -4.02
CA ALA A 508 -1.43 -29.77 -2.99
C ALA A 508 -2.65 -28.92 -2.58
N CYS A 509 -3.75 -29.00 -3.32
CA CYS A 509 -5.06 -28.44 -2.99
C CYS A 509 -6.18 -29.35 -3.51
N THR A 510 -7.39 -29.18 -2.98
CA THR A 510 -8.57 -29.99 -3.34
C THR A 510 -9.83 -29.12 -3.46
N GLY A 511 -10.89 -29.67 -4.05
CA GLY A 511 -12.19 -28.99 -4.18
C GLY A 511 -12.45 -28.42 -5.58
N THR A 512 -13.49 -27.60 -5.72
CA THR A 512 -13.94 -27.06 -7.03
C THR A 512 -13.84 -25.54 -7.16
N ALA A 513 -13.54 -24.83 -6.07
CA ALA A 513 -13.27 -23.39 -6.07
C ALA A 513 -11.85 -23.08 -6.59
N ALA A 514 -11.46 -21.80 -6.67
CA ALA A 514 -10.07 -21.43 -6.92
C ALA A 514 -9.13 -22.11 -5.89
N CYS A 515 -7.98 -22.58 -6.34
CA CYS A 515 -7.04 -23.36 -5.53
C CYS A 515 -5.89 -22.47 -5.03
N ALA A 516 -5.81 -22.22 -3.73
CA ALA A 516 -4.69 -21.49 -3.13
C ALA A 516 -3.59 -22.45 -2.65
N VAL A 517 -2.33 -22.15 -2.98
CA VAL A 517 -1.16 -22.97 -2.67
C VAL A 517 -0.03 -22.08 -2.14
N THR A 518 0.30 -22.21 -0.86
CA THR A 518 1.50 -21.58 -0.28
C THR A 518 2.75 -22.38 -0.65
N MET A 519 3.76 -21.72 -1.21
CA MET A 519 4.97 -22.37 -1.72
C MET A 519 6.05 -22.46 -0.63
N ASN A 520 6.11 -23.58 0.09
CA ASN A 520 7.14 -23.88 1.08
C ASN A 520 7.95 -25.16 0.75
N ALA A 521 7.60 -25.80 -0.35
CA ALA A 521 8.28 -26.94 -0.95
C ALA A 521 7.83 -27.02 -2.41
N ALA A 522 8.51 -27.83 -3.23
CA ALA A 522 8.01 -28.15 -4.56
C ALA A 522 6.65 -28.85 -4.45
N LYS A 523 5.65 -28.40 -5.21
CA LYS A 523 4.26 -28.86 -5.08
C LYS A 523 3.68 -29.22 -6.45
N ASN A 524 2.75 -30.18 -6.43
CA ASN A 524 2.03 -30.64 -7.60
C ASN A 524 0.52 -30.47 -7.37
N VAL A 525 -0.17 -29.87 -8.33
CA VAL A 525 -1.64 -29.76 -8.36
C VAL A 525 -2.16 -30.37 -9.65
N THR A 526 -3.25 -31.11 -9.60
CA THR A 526 -3.93 -31.64 -10.78
C THR A 526 -5.31 -31.02 -10.95
N ALA A 527 -5.58 -30.43 -12.10
CA ALA A 527 -6.90 -29.98 -12.51
C ALA A 527 -7.60 -31.06 -13.34
N THR A 528 -8.77 -31.51 -12.90
CA THR A 528 -9.56 -32.50 -13.64
C THR A 528 -10.74 -31.85 -14.35
N PHE A 529 -10.81 -32.04 -15.66
CA PHE A 529 -11.91 -31.67 -16.53
C PHE A 529 -12.56 -32.94 -17.07
N LYS A 530 -13.88 -33.04 -17.03
CA LYS A 530 -14.63 -34.18 -17.57
C LYS A 530 -15.37 -33.77 -18.82
N ALA A 531 -15.30 -34.61 -19.86
CA ALA A 531 -16.13 -34.46 -21.05
C ALA A 531 -17.60 -34.45 -20.64
N GLN A 532 -18.33 -33.43 -21.08
CA GLN A 532 -19.74 -33.27 -20.78
C GLN A 532 -20.54 -34.23 -21.67
N THR A 533 -20.82 -35.43 -21.16
CA THR A 533 -21.43 -36.54 -21.91
C THR A 533 -22.93 -36.39 -22.19
N THR A 534 -23.56 -35.35 -21.66
CA THR A 534 -24.94 -34.98 -22.01
C THR A 534 -25.01 -33.49 -22.28
N SER A 535 -24.91 -33.11 -23.56
CA SER A 535 -25.40 -31.81 -23.98
C SER A 535 -26.93 -31.88 -23.92
N ALA A 536 -27.51 -31.60 -22.75
CA ALA A 536 -28.88 -31.12 -22.72
C ALA A 536 -28.93 -29.90 -23.65
N LYS A 537 -29.56 -30.08 -24.82
CA LYS A 537 -29.80 -28.98 -25.74
C LYS A 537 -31.08 -28.30 -25.28
N TYR A 538 -31.01 -27.00 -25.07
CA TYR A 538 -32.16 -26.17 -24.79
C TYR A 538 -32.57 -25.43 -26.06
N THR A 539 -33.83 -25.52 -26.40
CA THR A 539 -34.38 -24.85 -27.58
C THR A 539 -34.50 -23.35 -27.31
N LEU A 540 -33.89 -22.53 -28.16
CA LEU A 540 -34.15 -21.09 -28.26
C LEU A 540 -35.13 -20.86 -29.41
N THR A 541 -36.28 -20.28 -29.10
CA THR A 541 -37.30 -19.91 -30.09
C THR A 541 -37.31 -18.40 -30.28
N VAL A 542 -37.23 -17.94 -31.53
CA VAL A 542 -37.36 -16.53 -31.91
C VAL A 542 -38.68 -16.31 -32.62
N THR A 543 -39.45 -15.33 -32.16
CA THR A 543 -40.68 -14.89 -32.83
C THR A 543 -40.50 -13.49 -33.39
N LYS A 544 -41.11 -13.21 -34.54
CA LYS A 544 -41.15 -11.85 -35.12
C LYS A 544 -42.53 -11.23 -34.90
N ALA A 545 -42.58 -9.93 -34.62
CA ALA A 545 -43.80 -9.17 -34.41
C ALA A 545 -43.71 -7.77 -35.03
N GLY A 546 -44.80 -7.02 -35.01
CA GLY A 546 -44.90 -5.65 -35.54
C GLY A 546 -45.37 -5.59 -36.99
N SER A 547 -45.50 -4.38 -37.52
CA SER A 547 -46.07 -4.11 -38.85
C SER A 547 -45.08 -4.22 -40.01
N GLY A 548 -43.78 -4.25 -39.71
CA GLY A 548 -42.67 -4.31 -40.67
C GLY A 548 -42.10 -5.72 -40.83
N ALA A 549 -41.07 -5.84 -41.67
CA ALA A 549 -40.37 -7.10 -41.96
C ALA A 549 -38.88 -7.02 -41.58
N GLY A 550 -38.27 -8.19 -41.38
CA GLY A 550 -36.85 -8.33 -41.07
C GLY A 550 -36.44 -9.79 -40.83
N THR A 551 -35.13 -10.00 -40.67
CA THR A 551 -34.52 -11.30 -40.34
C THR A 551 -33.82 -11.23 -38.98
N VAL A 552 -33.64 -12.39 -38.34
CA VAL A 552 -32.86 -12.54 -37.11
C VAL A 552 -31.91 -13.71 -37.28
N VAL A 553 -30.63 -13.50 -36.99
CA VAL A 553 -29.59 -14.54 -37.02
C VAL A 553 -28.93 -14.69 -35.65
N SER A 554 -28.40 -15.88 -35.35
CA SER A 554 -27.66 -16.16 -34.11
C SER A 554 -26.17 -16.42 -34.32
N ASN A 555 -25.37 -16.12 -33.29
CA ASN A 555 -24.01 -16.62 -33.10
C ASN A 555 -23.90 -17.30 -31.71
N PRO A 556 -23.57 -18.61 -31.60
CA PRO A 556 -23.30 -19.56 -32.68
C PRO A 556 -24.47 -19.72 -33.67
N ALA A 557 -24.15 -20.13 -34.91
CA ALA A 557 -25.15 -20.30 -35.97
C ALA A 557 -26.17 -21.38 -35.59
N GLY A 558 -27.45 -21.10 -35.83
CA GLY A 558 -28.54 -22.05 -35.56
C GLY A 558 -29.92 -21.45 -35.79
N VAL A 559 -30.16 -20.23 -35.29
CA VAL A 559 -31.37 -19.46 -35.61
C VAL A 559 -31.11 -18.61 -36.84
N ASN A 560 -31.95 -18.76 -37.85
CA ASN A 560 -32.04 -17.87 -39.00
C ASN A 560 -33.52 -17.65 -39.31
N CYS A 561 -34.11 -16.70 -38.60
CA CYS A 561 -35.55 -16.46 -38.57
C CYS A 561 -36.02 -15.68 -39.82
N GLY A 562 -35.57 -16.13 -41.00
CA GLY A 562 -36.21 -16.04 -42.30
C GLY A 562 -36.73 -17.39 -42.81
N SER A 563 -36.18 -18.52 -42.34
CA SER A 563 -36.61 -19.90 -42.66
C SER A 563 -36.67 -20.84 -41.44
N ALA A 564 -35.82 -20.65 -40.43
CA ALA A 564 -35.77 -21.46 -39.21
C ALA A 564 -35.69 -20.58 -37.96
N CYS A 565 -36.77 -20.54 -37.19
CA CYS A 565 -36.93 -19.65 -36.04
C CYS A 565 -36.69 -20.32 -34.68
N SER A 566 -36.25 -21.58 -34.64
CA SER A 566 -35.92 -22.28 -33.40
C SER A 566 -34.71 -23.18 -33.59
N TYR A 567 -33.82 -23.23 -32.61
CA TYR A 567 -32.66 -24.12 -32.63
C TYR A 567 -32.26 -24.60 -31.23
N GLY A 568 -31.79 -25.83 -31.13
CA GLY A 568 -31.30 -26.42 -29.89
C GLY A 568 -29.84 -26.10 -29.64
N PHE A 569 -29.56 -25.24 -28.66
CA PHE A 569 -28.19 -24.90 -28.23
C PHE A 569 -27.80 -25.72 -27.00
N ALA A 570 -26.52 -26.08 -26.88
CA ALA A 570 -26.04 -26.79 -25.70
C ALA A 570 -26.20 -25.92 -24.44
N SER A 571 -26.51 -26.55 -23.30
CA SER A 571 -26.49 -25.90 -21.99
C SER A 571 -25.18 -25.12 -21.77
N GLY A 572 -25.27 -23.90 -21.25
CA GLY A 572 -24.15 -22.98 -21.03
C GLY A 572 -23.75 -22.12 -22.25
N THR A 573 -24.33 -22.34 -23.43
CA THR A 573 -24.02 -21.52 -24.61
C THR A 573 -24.58 -20.11 -24.47
N ASN A 574 -23.75 -19.08 -24.64
CA ASN A 574 -24.20 -17.69 -24.81
C ASN A 574 -24.53 -17.43 -26.28
N VAL A 575 -25.82 -17.31 -26.60
CA VAL A 575 -26.29 -17.10 -27.98
C VAL A 575 -26.55 -15.62 -28.21
N THR A 576 -25.85 -15.01 -29.16
CA THR A 576 -26.06 -13.61 -29.54
C THR A 576 -26.97 -13.52 -30.77
N LEU A 577 -28.07 -12.79 -30.66
CA LEU A 577 -29.05 -12.53 -31.72
C LEU A 577 -28.84 -11.15 -32.33
N THR A 578 -28.89 -11.08 -33.65
CA THR A 578 -28.80 -9.85 -34.44
C THR A 578 -30.03 -9.74 -35.34
N ALA A 579 -30.73 -8.60 -35.27
CA ALA A 579 -31.88 -8.29 -36.12
C ALA A 579 -31.47 -7.39 -37.28
N THR A 580 -31.93 -7.72 -38.49
CA THR A 580 -31.75 -6.90 -39.69
C THR A 580 -33.12 -6.52 -40.24
N PRO A 581 -33.57 -5.25 -40.10
CA PRO A 581 -34.80 -4.79 -40.73
C PRO A 581 -34.73 -4.94 -42.25
N ALA A 582 -35.85 -5.30 -42.87
CA ALA A 582 -36.00 -5.22 -44.33
C ALA A 582 -36.20 -3.77 -44.78
N SER A 583 -36.03 -3.50 -46.08
CA SER A 583 -36.31 -2.17 -46.65
C SER A 583 -37.73 -1.71 -46.31
N GLY A 584 -37.87 -0.43 -45.93
CA GLY A 584 -39.14 0.14 -45.48
C GLY A 584 -39.60 -0.33 -44.09
N SER A 585 -38.72 -0.93 -43.28
CA SER A 585 -38.97 -1.29 -41.88
C SER A 585 -37.86 -0.80 -40.95
N THR A 586 -38.19 -0.64 -39.66
CA THR A 586 -37.26 -0.32 -38.57
C THR A 586 -37.37 -1.38 -37.47
N PHE A 587 -36.25 -1.76 -36.86
CA PHE A 587 -36.25 -2.64 -35.69
C PHE A 587 -36.61 -1.85 -34.43
N ALA A 588 -37.70 -2.24 -33.77
CA ALA A 588 -38.24 -1.55 -32.59
C ALA A 588 -37.66 -2.10 -31.27
N GLY A 589 -37.12 -3.33 -31.28
CA GLY A 589 -36.45 -3.91 -30.11
C GLY A 589 -36.81 -5.37 -29.83
N TRP A 590 -36.12 -5.92 -28.83
CA TRP A 590 -36.28 -7.27 -28.30
C TRP A 590 -37.20 -7.30 -27.07
N SER A 591 -37.90 -8.41 -26.88
CA SER A 591 -38.60 -8.73 -25.62
C SER A 591 -38.56 -10.23 -25.32
N GLY A 592 -38.81 -10.65 -24.08
CA GLY A 592 -38.78 -12.04 -23.65
C GLY A 592 -37.50 -12.35 -22.88
N ALA A 593 -36.76 -13.38 -23.29
CA ALA A 593 -35.52 -13.79 -22.63
C ALA A 593 -34.35 -12.78 -22.74
N CYS A 594 -34.51 -11.74 -23.56
CA CYS A 594 -33.61 -10.58 -23.63
C CYS A 594 -34.39 -9.34 -24.12
N THR A 595 -33.86 -8.14 -23.87
CA THR A 595 -34.52 -6.85 -24.13
C THR A 595 -33.55 -5.83 -24.74
N GLY A 596 -34.06 -4.69 -25.23
CA GLY A 596 -33.26 -3.59 -25.78
C GLY A 596 -33.32 -3.48 -27.31
N THR A 597 -32.54 -2.58 -27.89
CA THR A 597 -32.57 -2.25 -29.34
C THR A 597 -31.29 -2.59 -30.10
N GLY A 598 -30.22 -3.01 -29.40
CA GLY A 598 -28.95 -3.47 -29.97
C GLY A 598 -28.91 -4.98 -30.26
N THR A 599 -27.75 -5.61 -30.19
CA THR A 599 -27.62 -7.08 -30.20
C THR A 599 -28.15 -7.68 -28.89
N CYS A 600 -28.63 -8.93 -28.93
CA CYS A 600 -29.28 -9.59 -27.79
C CYS A 600 -28.54 -10.87 -27.39
N THR A 601 -27.87 -10.91 -26.24
CA THR A 601 -27.17 -12.12 -25.76
C THR A 601 -28.03 -12.91 -24.78
N VAL A 602 -28.18 -14.22 -25.05
CA VAL A 602 -29.04 -15.13 -24.29
C VAL A 602 -28.21 -16.31 -23.77
N PRO A 603 -27.97 -16.43 -22.45
CA PRO A 603 -27.33 -17.61 -21.86
C PRO A 603 -28.31 -18.79 -21.82
N MET A 604 -27.97 -19.92 -22.43
CA MET A 604 -28.85 -21.09 -22.54
C MET A 604 -28.71 -22.03 -21.36
N SER A 605 -29.57 -21.88 -20.35
CA SER A 605 -29.67 -22.79 -19.19
C SER A 605 -31.00 -23.54 -19.10
N ALA A 606 -31.96 -23.18 -19.96
CA ALA A 606 -33.27 -23.79 -20.13
C ALA A 606 -33.81 -23.40 -21.52
N ALA A 607 -34.93 -23.99 -21.97
CA ALA A 607 -35.60 -23.53 -23.18
C ALA A 607 -36.07 -22.08 -23.00
N LYS A 608 -35.82 -21.22 -23.99
CA LYS A 608 -36.06 -19.77 -23.90
C LYS A 608 -36.74 -19.25 -25.16
N SER A 609 -37.47 -18.14 -25.03
CA SER A 609 -38.15 -17.47 -26.14
C SER A 609 -37.80 -15.98 -26.20
N VAL A 610 -37.47 -15.48 -27.40
CA VAL A 610 -37.18 -14.08 -27.68
C VAL A 610 -38.11 -13.59 -28.79
N LYS A 611 -38.62 -12.38 -28.67
CA LYS A 611 -39.43 -11.72 -29.69
C LYS A 611 -38.70 -10.51 -30.25
N ALA A 612 -38.59 -10.45 -31.57
CA ALA A 612 -38.02 -9.35 -32.35
C ALA A 612 -39.16 -8.53 -33.00
N THR A 613 -39.26 -7.24 -32.70
CA THR A 613 -40.33 -6.40 -33.27
C THR A 613 -39.80 -5.54 -34.40
N PHE A 614 -40.41 -5.63 -35.57
CA PHE A 614 -40.14 -4.78 -36.74
C PHE A 614 -41.38 -3.97 -37.07
N ASN A 615 -41.25 -2.65 -37.23
CA ASN A 615 -42.35 -1.77 -37.63
C ASN A 615 -42.07 -1.22 -39.03
N LYS A 616 -43.11 -0.96 -39.84
CA LYS A 616 -42.92 -0.22 -41.10
C LYS A 616 -42.34 1.15 -40.81
N THR A 617 -41.38 1.57 -41.62
CA THR A 617 -40.93 2.96 -41.68
C THR A 617 -42.11 3.79 -42.19
N GLN A 618 -42.81 4.50 -41.30
CA GLN A 618 -43.93 5.35 -41.72
C GLN A 618 -43.40 6.45 -42.64
N ALA A 619 -44.07 6.67 -43.78
CA ALA A 619 -43.84 7.84 -44.61
C ALA A 619 -44.04 9.08 -43.73
N SER A 620 -43.01 9.88 -43.54
CA SER A 620 -43.10 11.10 -42.74
C SER A 620 -44.17 12.02 -43.33
N ASN A 621 -45.28 12.22 -42.61
CA ASN A 621 -46.22 13.28 -42.93
C ASN A 621 -45.46 14.60 -42.84
N THR A 622 -45.37 15.33 -43.95
CA THR A 622 -44.72 16.65 -43.99
C THR A 622 -45.75 17.74 -44.15
N TYR A 623 -45.42 18.93 -43.65
CA TYR A 623 -46.22 20.15 -43.76
C TYR A 623 -45.40 21.19 -44.52
N THR A 624 -46.04 21.91 -45.43
CA THR A 624 -45.43 23.08 -46.05
C THR A 624 -45.69 24.30 -45.17
N PHE A 625 -44.62 24.93 -44.67
CA PHE A 625 -44.70 26.15 -43.88
C PHE A 625 -44.31 27.34 -44.77
N LYS A 626 -45.27 28.23 -45.03
CA LYS A 626 -45.15 29.43 -45.84
C LYS A 626 -45.13 30.68 -44.94
N VAL A 627 -44.33 31.66 -45.30
CA VAL A 627 -44.32 32.99 -44.68
C VAL A 627 -44.75 34.02 -45.71
N VAL A 628 -45.66 34.91 -45.33
CA VAL A 628 -46.13 36.03 -46.15
C VAL A 628 -45.78 37.33 -45.41
N LEU A 629 -45.10 38.24 -46.08
CA LEU A 629 -44.70 39.53 -45.52
C LEU A 629 -45.63 40.64 -45.99
N SER A 630 -46.00 41.54 -45.09
CA SER A 630 -46.58 42.85 -45.42
C SER A 630 -45.68 43.93 -44.85
N GLY A 631 -45.34 44.96 -45.65
CA GLY A 631 -44.27 45.90 -45.33
C GLY A 631 -42.86 45.37 -45.63
N SER A 632 -41.82 46.09 -45.21
CA SER A 632 -40.42 45.76 -45.55
C SER A 632 -39.63 45.22 -44.35
N GLY A 633 -38.98 44.07 -44.55
CA GLY A 633 -38.15 43.37 -43.56
C GLY A 633 -37.78 41.97 -44.04
N THR A 634 -37.03 41.22 -43.24
CA THR A 634 -36.62 39.83 -43.53
C THR A 634 -37.13 38.87 -42.45
N VAL A 635 -37.32 37.60 -42.81
CA VAL A 635 -37.69 36.53 -41.88
C VAL A 635 -36.87 35.28 -42.14
N THR A 636 -36.24 34.72 -41.11
CA THR A 636 -35.54 33.42 -41.17
C THR A 636 -36.15 32.41 -40.20
N SER A 637 -35.92 31.10 -40.43
CA SER A 637 -36.41 30.02 -39.55
C SER A 637 -35.31 29.21 -38.86
N SER A 638 -35.64 28.62 -37.71
CA SER A 638 -34.94 27.48 -37.10
C SER A 638 -35.94 26.34 -36.83
N PRO A 639 -35.75 25.12 -37.37
CA PRO A 639 -34.68 24.70 -38.27
C PRO A 639 -34.59 25.52 -39.56
N ALA A 640 -33.41 25.57 -40.17
CA ALA A 640 -33.16 26.35 -41.38
C ALA A 640 -34.01 25.85 -42.55
N GLY A 641 -34.59 26.77 -43.33
CA GLY A 641 -35.40 26.43 -44.50
C GLY A 641 -36.18 27.61 -45.08
N ILE A 642 -36.56 28.59 -44.25
CA ILE A 642 -37.23 29.81 -44.69
C ILE A 642 -36.26 30.99 -44.59
N ASN A 643 -36.13 31.78 -45.66
CA ASN A 643 -35.39 33.04 -45.71
C ASN A 643 -36.10 34.03 -46.65
N CYS A 644 -37.05 34.77 -46.10
CA CYS A 644 -37.87 35.70 -46.84
C CYS A 644 -37.08 36.90 -47.33
N GLY A 645 -36.70 36.76 -48.60
CA GLY A 645 -35.84 37.61 -49.44
C GLY A 645 -35.58 36.88 -50.77
N ALA A 646 -35.39 35.55 -50.69
CA ALA A 646 -35.31 34.65 -51.86
C ALA A 646 -36.32 33.48 -51.79
N VAL A 647 -36.57 32.90 -50.60
CA VAL A 647 -37.47 31.74 -50.43
C VAL A 647 -38.32 31.91 -49.19
N CYS A 648 -39.64 31.96 -49.37
CA CYS A 648 -40.61 32.18 -48.30
C CYS A 648 -41.43 30.93 -47.92
N SER A 649 -40.94 29.73 -48.20
CA SER A 649 -41.60 28.49 -47.80
C SER A 649 -40.63 27.33 -47.69
N ALA A 650 -40.86 26.42 -46.73
CA ALA A 650 -40.13 25.16 -46.61
C ALA A 650 -41.02 24.02 -46.10
N VAL A 651 -40.59 22.78 -46.34
CA VAL A 651 -41.31 21.57 -45.92
C VAL A 651 -40.67 21.03 -44.64
N PHE A 652 -41.49 20.80 -43.60
CA PHE A 652 -41.04 20.28 -42.31
C PHE A 652 -41.83 19.02 -41.92
N PRO A 653 -41.23 18.05 -41.21
CA PRO A 653 -41.96 16.92 -40.64
C PRO A 653 -43.06 17.37 -39.65
N MET A 654 -44.16 16.63 -39.59
CA MET A 654 -45.21 16.82 -38.58
C MET A 654 -44.63 16.80 -37.16
N GLY A 655 -45.00 17.79 -36.34
CA GLY A 655 -44.49 17.94 -34.97
C GLY A 655 -43.19 18.77 -34.86
N THR A 656 -42.61 19.23 -35.98
CA THR A 656 -41.47 20.15 -35.95
C THR A 656 -41.90 21.52 -35.42
N THR A 657 -41.24 21.99 -34.36
CA THR A 657 -41.36 23.37 -33.89
C THR A 657 -40.50 24.28 -34.78
N VAL A 658 -41.13 25.16 -35.55
CA VAL A 658 -40.43 26.15 -36.39
C VAL A 658 -40.46 27.52 -35.71
N THR A 659 -39.28 28.04 -35.38
CA THR A 659 -39.12 29.38 -34.79
C THR A 659 -38.78 30.37 -35.89
N LEU A 660 -39.54 31.46 -36.01
CA LEU A 660 -39.29 32.53 -36.98
C LEU A 660 -38.62 33.73 -36.31
N LYS A 661 -37.58 34.27 -36.95
CA LYS A 661 -36.93 35.53 -36.56
C LYS A 661 -37.25 36.60 -37.61
N ALA A 662 -38.03 37.61 -37.22
CA ALA A 662 -38.40 38.73 -38.07
C ALA A 662 -37.53 39.97 -37.78
N VAL A 663 -36.99 40.60 -38.81
CA VAL A 663 -36.16 41.81 -38.70
C VAL A 663 -36.76 42.89 -39.60
N PRO A 664 -37.35 43.97 -39.05
CA PRO A 664 -37.88 45.08 -39.84
C PRO A 664 -36.77 45.80 -40.60
N ALA A 665 -37.03 46.25 -41.83
CA ALA A 665 -36.13 47.13 -42.55
C ALA A 665 -36.08 48.54 -41.92
N THR A 666 -35.07 49.34 -42.28
CA THR A 666 -34.94 50.73 -41.83
C THR A 666 -36.23 51.52 -42.13
N GLY A 667 -36.79 52.19 -41.12
CA GLY A 667 -38.06 52.91 -41.23
C GLY A 667 -39.31 52.05 -41.02
N TYR A 668 -39.20 50.79 -40.62
CA TYR A 668 -40.32 49.92 -40.24
C TYR A 668 -40.21 49.44 -38.77
N THR A 669 -41.31 48.98 -38.20
CA THR A 669 -41.42 48.30 -36.89
C THR A 669 -42.26 47.03 -37.03
N PHE A 670 -42.12 46.10 -36.10
CA PHE A 670 -42.94 44.89 -36.09
C PHE A 670 -44.39 45.23 -35.72
N GLY A 671 -45.30 44.96 -36.64
CA GLY A 671 -46.73 45.28 -36.55
C GLY A 671 -47.63 44.14 -36.08
N GLY A 672 -47.08 42.93 -35.91
CA GLY A 672 -47.79 41.73 -35.44
C GLY A 672 -47.59 40.52 -36.35
N SER A 673 -47.99 39.35 -35.86
CA SER A 673 -48.01 38.10 -36.64
C SER A 673 -49.24 37.25 -36.33
N ASN A 674 -49.68 36.46 -37.31
CA ASN A 674 -50.61 35.36 -37.10
C ASN A 674 -50.20 34.14 -37.93
N THR A 675 -50.66 32.96 -37.51
CA THR A 675 -50.40 31.71 -38.22
C THR A 675 -51.70 30.93 -38.34
N ASN A 676 -51.99 30.43 -39.54
CA ASN A 676 -53.11 29.53 -39.79
C ASN A 676 -52.63 28.30 -40.57
N CYS A 677 -53.15 27.12 -40.25
CA CYS A 677 -52.79 25.86 -40.88
C CYS A 677 -54.04 25.17 -41.44
N VAL A 678 -54.05 24.91 -42.75
CA VAL A 678 -55.16 24.23 -43.45
C VAL A 678 -54.55 23.25 -44.45
N ASN A 679 -55.08 22.02 -44.52
CA ASN A 679 -54.69 20.99 -45.51
C ASN A 679 -53.16 20.82 -45.68
N ASN A 680 -52.45 20.58 -44.57
CA ASN A 680 -50.99 20.40 -44.51
C ASN A 680 -50.13 21.60 -44.96
N VAL A 681 -50.74 22.78 -45.07
CA VAL A 681 -50.03 24.04 -45.31
C VAL A 681 -50.26 25.01 -44.14
N CYS A 682 -49.19 25.41 -43.49
CA CYS A 682 -49.19 26.45 -42.46
C CYS A 682 -48.70 27.76 -43.08
N THR A 683 -49.48 28.84 -42.98
CA THR A 683 -49.08 30.17 -43.44
C THR A 683 -48.97 31.12 -42.26
N ALA A 684 -47.78 31.68 -42.06
CA ALA A 684 -47.53 32.76 -41.10
C ALA A 684 -47.51 34.11 -41.83
N ASN A 685 -48.42 35.00 -41.45
CA ASN A 685 -48.44 36.38 -41.95
C ASN A 685 -47.67 37.27 -40.97
N ILE A 686 -46.59 37.89 -41.43
CA ILE A 686 -45.74 38.79 -40.65
C ILE A 686 -45.93 40.22 -41.18
N ASN A 687 -46.31 41.14 -40.30
CA ASN A 687 -46.55 42.53 -40.66
C ASN A 687 -45.43 43.43 -40.12
N PHE A 688 -44.83 44.22 -41.01
CA PHE A 688 -43.94 45.32 -40.71
C PHE A 688 -44.68 46.63 -41.02
N LYS A 689 -44.90 47.48 -40.02
CA LYS A 689 -45.55 48.79 -40.20
C LYS A 689 -44.48 49.84 -40.44
N LYS A 690 -44.71 50.75 -41.40
CA LYS A 690 -43.83 51.91 -41.58
C LYS A 690 -43.91 52.79 -40.33
N ARG A 691 -42.76 53.27 -39.85
CA ARG A 691 -42.65 54.19 -38.72
C ARG A 691 -43.31 55.52 -39.00
#